data_AF-A0A6A4VM13-F1
#
_entry.id   AF-A0A6A4VM13-F1
#
_cell.length_a   1.000
_cell.length_b   1.000
_cell.length_c   1.000
_cell.angle_alpha   90.00
_cell.angle_beta   90.00
_cell.angle_gamma   90.00
#
_symmetry.space_group_name_H-M   'P 1'
#
loop_
_entity.id
_entity.type
_entity.pdbx_description
1 polymer ?
#
loop_
_entity_poly.entity_id
_entity_poly.type
_entity_poly.pdbx_seq_one_letter_code
_entity_poly.pdbx_strand_id
1 'polypeptide(L)'
;MQFLIMEKYTKLLESVKQQLIWLTREMIRNSVNGTEALCWNLMRQIVGGDVSPKNIWLAESLLDIYVENRAWLEKHSFLVASAVYSYLRIMEDHFAPQFQALRQKETTFVVQLLRERFADCMIIGRDLVRLLQHVARIPEVEAVWRDLLHNPTVLLPQFGGLLQLMQTRTSRRFLQCRLTPDMEKKLVFLTSQVRFGMQKRYQEWFQRQYLATTESQSLRCDLIRFIVGVIHPSNELLSSDIIPRWAVIGWLLTTCTSQVAIANAKLALFYDWLFYDAEKDNIMNIEPAVLVMHFSLRPHPAITATLLDFMCRVIPTFYPPLTDRVSRGMFTALHQIIKMRVLPSLSQLFQNPKLDKDLRKMLREWFAEFCTDAVVKSDDMQELGGDSLQSELAMPKSPPGDEATFSDEEDDVSPGSSPVKAEPPPVKAEPGVVKTEPAVVKPPFPPTEQASAPAPAPDESPPGDGDGPERPAGSPQPDDELTEAMEVLAAPLRKELDKLRNETDLELQCAAIERLCVAACEYELTEEENTALSTCLTALCSETLNSNVYPAPDELGEEALEDSISQPLFVLMRCLCDAPEEDPTRQTLIGVLAEMSERSPRLPYLLLHFINVRIAKEEKDTKVKWFGVYKELCHARDTNRELAVSVVEDLKTCQEEEQNLFIVLVPTLFTHLSTACVGNVELMNMIVSSLDSNQLLQLLSHIVQSDLVMFRKDSFMKVLNASLEWETFEQYCLWQLVEAHELTIDYILPLLTTIQSREHAEAVSCVMLMLRREEPCMELVKPLLQRTAEEPHDVFVASVLKYWSTEYEEQTARLIANLINRTSLTPNKRRRNSPRSNLPTTEQILCHLDQMRCALRSASFWSIDEVQTALSVAQSGSNEAQRKRFADLFALIEVEEEARTRRGRKAAARGRATTKSIQKSAETDSDESSEDEEVIKKPTKRRRRNNQLNSDSD
;
A
#
# COMPACT_ATOMS: atom_id res chain seq x y z
N MET A 1 9.05 20.17 2.18
CA MET A 1 7.92 21.00 1.69
C MET A 1 6.64 20.21 1.46
N GLN A 2 6.69 19.04 0.79
CA GLN A 2 5.50 18.24 0.44
C GLN A 2 4.51 18.03 1.61
N PHE A 3 4.98 17.74 2.84
CA PHE A 3 4.15 17.67 4.06
C PHE A 3 3.27 18.91 4.30
N LEU A 4 3.77 20.14 4.08
CA LEU A 4 2.99 21.37 4.27
C LEU A 4 1.83 21.47 3.27
N ILE A 5 2.01 20.93 2.06
CA ILE A 5 0.97 20.85 1.04
C ILE A 5 -0.06 19.79 1.45
N MET A 6 0.38 18.58 1.79
CA MET A 6 -0.49 17.46 2.13
C MET A 6 -1.29 17.66 3.43
N GLU A 7 -0.67 18.27 4.44
CA GLU A 7 -1.26 18.37 5.78
C GLU A 7 -1.79 19.76 6.17
N LYS A 8 -1.38 20.82 5.47
CA LYS A 8 -1.59 22.20 5.92
C LYS A 8 -2.02 23.19 4.82
N TYR A 9 -2.11 22.81 3.53
CA TYR A 9 -2.35 23.77 2.44
C TYR A 9 -3.61 24.63 2.61
N THR A 10 -4.71 24.05 3.09
CA THR A 10 -5.96 24.76 3.41
C THR A 10 -5.83 25.77 4.55
N LYS A 11 -4.77 25.68 5.36
CA LYS A 11 -4.45 26.54 6.51
C LYS A 11 -3.30 27.52 6.23
N LEU A 12 -2.66 27.46 5.05
CA LEU A 12 -1.62 28.42 4.67
C LEU A 12 -2.21 29.79 4.34
N LEU A 13 -1.53 30.86 4.78
CA LEU A 13 -1.83 32.24 4.41
C LEU A 13 -1.59 32.45 2.90
N GLU A 14 -2.32 33.37 2.27
CA GLU A 14 -2.25 33.60 0.82
C GLU A 14 -0.84 33.97 0.35
N SER A 15 -0.15 34.83 1.09
CA SER A 15 1.25 35.19 0.83
C SER A 15 2.19 33.99 0.93
N VAL A 16 1.92 33.02 1.81
CA VAL A 16 2.70 31.78 1.92
C VAL A 16 2.43 30.86 0.74
N LYS A 17 1.19 30.81 0.21
CA LYS A 17 0.88 30.08 -1.03
C LYS A 17 1.57 30.71 -2.24
N GLN A 18 1.55 32.04 -2.36
CA GLN A 18 2.27 32.77 -3.41
C GLN A 18 3.78 32.50 -3.35
N GLN A 19 4.39 32.58 -2.16
CA GLN A 19 5.81 32.23 -1.99
C GLN A 19 6.12 30.75 -2.24
N LEU A 20 5.19 29.83 -1.95
CA LEU A 20 5.36 28.40 -2.25
C LEU A 20 5.34 28.10 -3.75
N ILE A 21 4.45 28.75 -4.50
CA ILE A 21 4.41 28.67 -5.97
C ILE A 21 5.66 29.31 -6.58
N TRP A 22 6.09 30.48 -6.09
CA TRP A 22 7.35 31.10 -6.50
C TRP A 22 8.56 30.19 -6.23
N LEU A 23 8.64 29.61 -5.02
CA LEU A 23 9.74 28.70 -4.67
C LEU A 23 9.73 27.43 -5.51
N THR A 24 8.55 26.88 -5.85
CA THR A 24 8.41 25.73 -6.75
C THR A 24 8.96 26.06 -8.14
N ARG A 25 8.63 27.24 -8.69
CA ARG A 25 9.18 27.74 -9.96
C ARG A 25 10.71 27.85 -9.92
N GLU A 26 11.28 28.39 -8.84
CA GLU A 26 12.73 28.49 -8.68
C GLU A 26 13.43 27.14 -8.45
N MET A 27 12.80 26.19 -7.76
CA MET A 27 13.31 24.81 -7.62
C MET A 27 13.41 24.11 -8.97
N ILE A 28 12.43 24.29 -9.87
CA ILE A 28 12.46 23.77 -11.24
C ILE A 28 13.61 24.40 -12.03
N ARG A 29 13.74 25.73 -11.98
CA ARG A 29 14.82 26.47 -12.67
C ARG A 29 16.22 26.06 -12.22
N ASN A 30 16.38 25.71 -10.95
CA ASN A 30 17.64 25.21 -10.37
C ASN A 30 17.76 23.67 -10.44
N SER A 31 16.86 22.97 -11.14
CA SER A 31 16.85 21.51 -11.32
C SER A 31 16.95 20.71 -10.01
N VAL A 32 16.22 21.13 -8.97
CA VAL A 32 16.24 20.46 -7.66
C VAL A 32 15.47 19.12 -7.73
N ASN A 33 16.13 18.03 -7.35
CA ASN A 33 15.54 16.69 -7.29
C ASN A 33 14.31 16.65 -6.35
N GLY A 34 13.28 15.85 -6.66
CA GLY A 34 12.07 15.72 -5.82
C GLY A 34 11.01 16.80 -6.06
N THR A 35 11.19 17.65 -7.09
CA THR A 35 10.29 18.78 -7.41
C THR A 35 9.10 18.34 -8.25
N GLU A 36 9.22 17.27 -9.01
CA GLU A 36 8.11 16.58 -9.70
C GLU A 36 7.07 16.04 -8.70
N ALA A 37 7.49 15.43 -7.59
CA ALA A 37 6.60 15.04 -6.49
C ALA A 37 6.00 16.26 -5.76
N LEU A 38 6.73 17.38 -5.67
CA LEU A 38 6.17 18.64 -5.15
C LEU A 38 5.06 19.19 -6.06
N CYS A 39 5.28 19.18 -7.38
CA CYS A 39 4.33 19.58 -8.40
C CYS A 39 3.06 18.70 -8.40
N TRP A 40 3.22 17.38 -8.32
CA TRP A 40 2.09 16.44 -8.23
C TRP A 40 1.21 16.71 -7.01
N ASN A 41 1.83 16.89 -5.83
CA ASN A 41 1.11 17.20 -4.60
C ASN A 41 0.42 18.59 -4.61
N LEU A 42 0.94 19.55 -5.40
CA LEU A 42 0.29 20.84 -5.64
C LEU A 42 -0.91 20.72 -6.60
N MET A 43 -0.82 19.93 -7.68
CA MET A 43 -1.96 19.66 -8.56
C MET A 43 -3.12 18.98 -7.82
N ARG A 44 -2.83 18.16 -6.79
CA ARG A 44 -3.84 17.59 -5.87
C ARG A 44 -4.56 18.63 -5.02
N GLN A 45 -4.08 19.87 -4.92
CA GLN A 45 -4.79 20.95 -4.23
C GLN A 45 -5.75 21.71 -5.16
N ILE A 46 -5.72 21.46 -6.47
CA ILE A 46 -6.73 21.96 -7.40
C ILE A 46 -7.98 21.10 -7.25
N VAL A 47 -9.09 21.73 -6.84
CA VAL A 47 -10.38 21.10 -6.61
C VAL A 47 -11.19 21.07 -7.91
N GLY A 48 -11.64 19.88 -8.34
CA GLY A 48 -12.63 19.77 -9.42
C GLY A 48 -14.00 20.30 -8.97
N GLY A 49 -14.70 21.03 -9.83
CA GLY A 49 -16.00 21.64 -9.51
C GLY A 49 -15.96 22.87 -8.59
N ASP A 50 -14.78 23.46 -8.37
CA ASP A 50 -14.61 24.72 -7.62
C ASP A 50 -14.06 25.83 -8.52
N VAL A 51 -14.90 26.78 -8.90
CA VAL A 51 -14.51 27.96 -9.70
C VAL A 51 -14.15 29.19 -8.84
N SER A 52 -13.87 29.00 -7.54
CA SER A 52 -13.48 30.10 -6.66
C SER A 52 -12.14 30.72 -7.08
N PRO A 53 -11.94 32.04 -6.88
CA PRO A 53 -10.73 32.73 -7.36
C PRO A 53 -9.41 32.14 -6.85
N LYS A 54 -9.41 31.43 -5.72
CA LYS A 54 -8.22 30.78 -5.17
C LYS A 54 -7.87 29.46 -5.87
N ASN A 55 -8.88 28.71 -6.29
CA ASN A 55 -8.70 27.47 -7.04
C ASN A 55 -8.28 27.77 -8.48
N ILE A 56 -8.97 28.73 -9.12
CA ILE A 56 -8.61 29.29 -10.44
C ILE A 56 -7.16 29.81 -10.44
N TRP A 57 -6.78 30.62 -9.43
CA TRP A 57 -5.41 31.13 -9.31
C TRP A 57 -4.36 30.02 -9.19
N LEU A 58 -4.65 28.94 -8.45
CA LEU A 58 -3.73 27.81 -8.32
C LEU A 58 -3.57 27.06 -9.64
N ALA A 59 -4.68 26.77 -10.33
CA ALA A 59 -4.67 26.10 -11.63
C ALA A 59 -3.86 26.90 -12.66
N GLU A 60 -4.15 28.20 -12.79
CA GLU A 60 -3.39 29.08 -13.70
C GLU A 60 -1.91 29.19 -13.31
N SER A 61 -1.60 29.31 -12.01
CA SER A 61 -0.21 29.45 -11.54
C SER A 61 0.64 28.20 -11.74
N LEU A 62 0.05 27.00 -11.69
CA LEU A 62 0.75 25.75 -11.98
C LEU A 62 0.87 25.54 -13.50
N LEU A 63 -0.15 25.92 -14.27
CA LEU A 63 -0.12 25.90 -15.73
C LEU A 63 0.97 26.83 -16.28
N ASP A 64 1.12 28.03 -15.70
CA ASP A 64 2.24 28.94 -16.00
C ASP A 64 3.59 28.26 -15.80
N ILE A 65 3.78 27.60 -14.66
CA ILE A 65 5.03 26.89 -14.35
C ILE A 65 5.30 25.78 -15.36
N TYR A 66 4.29 25.00 -15.77
CA TYR A 66 4.46 23.93 -16.74
C TYR A 66 4.69 24.43 -18.17
N VAL A 67 4.09 25.55 -18.57
CA VAL A 67 4.31 26.18 -19.88
C VAL A 67 5.69 26.86 -19.93
N GLU A 68 6.09 27.59 -18.88
CA GLU A 68 7.42 28.21 -18.77
C GLU A 68 8.57 27.18 -18.77
N ASN A 69 8.37 26.03 -18.11
CA ASN A 69 9.43 25.05 -17.85
C ASN A 69 9.15 23.71 -18.56
N ARG A 70 8.55 23.76 -19.75
CA ARG A 70 8.11 22.58 -20.51
C ARG A 70 9.20 21.52 -20.69
N ALA A 71 10.41 21.93 -21.08
CA ALA A 71 11.57 21.04 -21.27
C ALA A 71 12.14 20.43 -19.96
N TRP A 72 11.65 20.85 -18.78
CA TRP A 72 11.84 20.12 -17.52
C TRP A 72 10.69 19.12 -17.30
N LEU A 73 9.43 19.55 -17.53
CA LEU A 73 8.25 18.68 -17.37
C LEU A 73 8.34 17.42 -18.25
N GLU A 74 8.77 17.56 -19.50
CA GLU A 74 8.89 16.46 -20.48
C GLU A 74 9.97 15.40 -20.12
N LYS A 75 10.79 15.65 -19.09
CA LYS A 75 11.71 14.65 -18.52
C LYS A 75 11.00 13.69 -17.54
N HIS A 76 9.77 13.99 -17.16
CA HIS A 76 9.02 13.30 -16.10
C HIS A 76 7.70 12.75 -16.65
N SER A 77 7.74 11.65 -17.42
CA SER A 77 6.57 11.06 -18.10
C SER A 77 5.33 10.90 -17.20
N PHE A 78 5.50 10.46 -15.95
CA PHE A 78 4.37 10.36 -15.01
C PHE A 78 3.79 11.73 -14.60
N LEU A 79 4.60 12.78 -14.55
CA LEU A 79 4.13 14.16 -14.30
C LEU A 79 3.45 14.75 -15.54
N VAL A 80 3.95 14.47 -16.76
CA VAL A 80 3.27 14.78 -18.03
C VAL A 80 1.87 14.19 -18.04
N ALA A 81 1.76 12.88 -17.81
CA ALA A 81 0.49 12.17 -17.71
C ALA A 81 -0.42 12.76 -16.61
N SER A 82 0.13 13.02 -15.42
CA SER A 82 -0.63 13.61 -14.31
C SER A 82 -1.12 15.03 -14.60
N ALA A 83 -0.34 15.85 -15.32
CA ALA A 83 -0.74 17.18 -15.74
C ALA A 83 -1.85 17.12 -16.80
N VAL A 84 -1.70 16.28 -17.83
CA VAL A 84 -2.75 16.06 -18.85
C VAL A 84 -4.05 15.57 -18.22
N TYR A 85 -3.98 14.59 -17.32
CA TYR A 85 -5.14 14.11 -16.55
C TYR A 85 -5.77 15.22 -15.68
N SER A 86 -4.94 16.09 -15.10
CA SER A 86 -5.41 17.17 -14.23
C SER A 86 -6.13 18.28 -14.99
N TYR A 87 -5.57 18.75 -16.10
CA TYR A 87 -6.13 19.85 -16.89
C TYR A 87 -7.30 19.41 -17.77
N LEU A 88 -7.26 18.24 -18.41
CA LEU A 88 -8.43 17.67 -19.11
C LEU A 88 -9.67 17.62 -18.21
N ARG A 89 -9.48 17.30 -16.92
CA ARG A 89 -10.56 17.24 -15.94
C ARG A 89 -11.12 18.62 -15.58
N ILE A 90 -10.29 19.58 -15.19
CA ILE A 90 -10.79 20.89 -14.71
C ILE A 90 -11.26 21.81 -15.86
N MET A 91 -10.83 21.55 -17.10
CA MET A 91 -11.34 22.22 -18.30
C MET A 91 -12.88 22.12 -18.45
N GLU A 92 -13.53 21.10 -17.88
CA GLU A 92 -15.00 20.99 -17.89
C GLU A 92 -15.70 21.98 -16.92
N ASP A 93 -14.98 22.44 -15.89
CA ASP A 93 -15.47 23.43 -14.93
C ASP A 93 -15.27 24.87 -15.47
N HIS A 94 -14.30 25.08 -16.37
CA HIS A 94 -13.93 26.38 -16.94
C HIS A 94 -14.74 26.78 -18.21
N PHE A 95 -15.94 26.23 -18.39
CA PHE A 95 -16.77 26.55 -19.58
C PHE A 95 -17.38 27.96 -19.60
N ALA A 96 -17.51 28.61 -18.44
CA ALA A 96 -18.13 29.93 -18.34
C ALA A 96 -17.28 31.05 -19.02
N PRO A 97 -17.89 32.08 -19.65
CA PRO A 97 -17.18 33.03 -20.49
C PRO A 97 -16.00 33.77 -19.82
N GLN A 98 -16.10 34.06 -18.52
CA GLN A 98 -15.02 34.71 -17.77
C GLN A 98 -13.73 33.87 -17.66
N PHE A 99 -13.81 32.56 -17.86
CA PHE A 99 -12.67 31.64 -17.82
C PHE A 99 -12.16 31.26 -19.22
N GLN A 100 -12.70 31.84 -20.30
CA GLN A 100 -12.34 31.49 -21.68
C GLN A 100 -10.82 31.59 -21.95
N ALA A 101 -10.13 32.59 -21.37
CA ALA A 101 -8.69 32.76 -21.53
C ALA A 101 -7.88 31.63 -20.86
N LEU A 102 -8.26 31.24 -19.63
CA LEU A 102 -7.65 30.11 -18.92
C LEU A 102 -7.93 28.80 -19.67
N ARG A 103 -9.20 28.52 -20.02
CA ARG A 103 -9.58 27.31 -20.74
C ARG A 103 -8.85 27.18 -22.08
N GLN A 104 -8.62 28.28 -22.79
CA GLN A 104 -7.83 28.26 -24.03
C GLN A 104 -6.37 27.84 -23.77
N LYS A 105 -5.76 28.37 -22.71
CA LYS A 105 -4.38 28.06 -22.29
C LYS A 105 -4.24 26.60 -21.84
N GLU A 106 -5.19 26.10 -21.05
CA GLU A 106 -5.30 24.69 -20.66
C GLU A 106 -5.43 23.78 -21.89
N THR A 107 -6.36 24.13 -22.79
CA THR A 107 -6.59 23.41 -24.06
C THR A 107 -5.33 23.35 -24.90
N THR A 108 -4.63 24.48 -25.10
CA THR A 108 -3.38 24.52 -25.87
C THR A 108 -2.29 23.65 -25.25
N PHE A 109 -2.06 23.75 -23.94
CA PHE A 109 -1.08 22.94 -23.22
C PHE A 109 -1.38 21.44 -23.32
N VAL A 110 -2.63 21.05 -23.05
CA VAL A 110 -3.10 19.67 -23.10
C VAL A 110 -3.02 19.08 -24.51
N VAL A 111 -3.48 19.81 -25.53
CA VAL A 111 -3.49 19.32 -26.92
C VAL A 111 -2.08 19.19 -27.48
N GLN A 112 -1.14 20.06 -27.09
CA GLN A 112 0.28 19.90 -27.43
C GLN A 112 0.86 18.63 -26.81
N LEU A 113 0.69 18.41 -25.49
CA LEU A 113 1.22 17.20 -24.84
C LEU A 113 0.56 15.91 -25.38
N LEU A 114 -0.73 15.92 -25.71
CA LEU A 114 -1.42 14.80 -26.35
C LEU A 114 -0.96 14.51 -27.79
N ARG A 115 -0.30 15.46 -28.47
CA ARG A 115 0.21 15.27 -29.84
C ARG A 115 1.70 15.02 -29.90
N GLU A 116 2.47 15.60 -28.98
CA GLU A 116 3.93 15.54 -28.95
C GLU A 116 4.47 14.47 -27.98
N ARG A 117 3.68 14.11 -26.96
CA ARG A 117 4.04 13.18 -25.87
C ARG A 117 2.93 12.14 -25.61
N PHE A 118 2.26 11.66 -26.66
CA PHE A 118 1.14 10.71 -26.51
C PHE A 118 1.54 9.40 -25.81
N ALA A 119 2.78 8.93 -26.00
CA ALA A 119 3.33 7.76 -25.30
C ALA A 119 3.35 7.95 -23.76
N ASP A 120 3.68 9.15 -23.26
CA ASP A 120 3.54 9.45 -21.83
C ASP A 120 2.07 9.49 -21.42
N CYS A 121 1.20 10.04 -22.27
CA CYS A 121 -0.21 10.25 -21.95
C CYS A 121 -1.01 8.94 -21.91
N MET A 122 -0.71 7.96 -22.78
CA MET A 122 -1.50 6.73 -22.89
C MET A 122 -1.41 5.81 -21.65
N ILE A 123 -0.40 6.00 -20.79
CA ILE A 123 -0.27 5.28 -19.50
C ILE A 123 -1.41 5.59 -18.51
N ILE A 124 -2.20 6.64 -18.78
CA ILE A 124 -3.44 6.94 -18.05
C ILE A 124 -4.48 5.83 -18.27
N GLY A 125 -4.48 5.15 -19.42
CA GLY A 125 -5.47 4.14 -19.78
C GLY A 125 -6.88 4.71 -19.93
N ARG A 126 -7.89 3.89 -19.64
CA ARG A 126 -9.31 4.13 -19.99
C ARG A 126 -9.90 5.44 -19.50
N ASP A 127 -9.56 5.95 -18.31
CA ASP A 127 -10.09 7.23 -17.84
C ASP A 127 -9.59 8.44 -18.68
N LEU A 128 -8.52 8.32 -19.48
CA LEU A 128 -8.15 9.34 -20.48
C LEU A 128 -9.28 9.54 -21.49
N VAL A 129 -9.87 8.44 -21.95
CA VAL A 129 -11.02 8.43 -22.86
C VAL A 129 -12.21 9.11 -22.20
N ARG A 130 -12.47 8.83 -20.91
CA ARG A 130 -13.55 9.48 -20.15
C ARG A 130 -13.37 11.00 -20.07
N LEU A 131 -12.17 11.48 -19.72
CA LEU A 131 -11.93 12.92 -19.63
C LEU A 131 -12.04 13.59 -21.01
N LEU A 132 -11.49 12.99 -22.06
CA LEU A 132 -11.64 13.48 -23.43
C LEU A 132 -13.12 13.56 -23.85
N GLN A 133 -13.96 12.58 -23.48
CA GLN A 133 -15.41 12.62 -23.75
C GLN A 133 -16.10 13.83 -23.11
N HIS A 134 -15.73 14.20 -21.87
CA HIS A 134 -16.32 15.35 -21.17
C HIS A 134 -16.03 16.69 -21.89
N VAL A 135 -14.81 16.85 -22.43
CA VAL A 135 -14.35 18.09 -23.11
C VAL A 135 -14.35 18.04 -24.64
N ALA A 136 -14.86 16.96 -25.27
CA ALA A 136 -14.88 16.75 -26.73
C ALA A 136 -15.61 17.83 -27.56
N ARG A 137 -16.32 18.77 -26.91
CA ARG A 137 -16.96 19.94 -27.56
C ARG A 137 -16.02 21.13 -27.76
N ILE A 138 -14.78 21.05 -27.29
CA ILE A 138 -13.73 22.04 -27.56
C ILE A 138 -13.06 21.66 -28.90
N PRO A 139 -13.03 22.53 -29.93
CA PRO A 139 -12.63 22.13 -31.30
C PRO A 139 -11.25 21.48 -31.41
N GLU A 140 -10.28 21.93 -30.62
CA GLU A 140 -8.91 21.41 -30.60
C GLU A 140 -8.85 20.00 -29.96
N VAL A 141 -9.72 19.75 -28.98
CA VAL A 141 -9.91 18.42 -28.38
C VAL A 141 -10.71 17.51 -29.32
N GLU A 142 -11.72 18.04 -30.02
CA GLU A 142 -12.47 17.32 -31.05
C GLU A 142 -11.54 16.83 -32.17
N ALA A 143 -10.53 17.62 -32.54
CA ALA A 143 -9.49 17.20 -33.49
C ALA A 143 -8.65 16.02 -32.97
N VAL A 144 -8.17 16.07 -31.71
CA VAL A 144 -7.45 14.94 -31.09
C VAL A 144 -8.34 13.70 -30.97
N TRP A 145 -9.63 13.89 -30.64
CA TRP A 145 -10.63 12.83 -30.56
C TRP A 145 -10.88 12.17 -31.92
N ARG A 146 -10.94 12.97 -32.99
CA ARG A 146 -11.07 12.48 -34.37
C ARG A 146 -9.84 11.66 -34.80
N ASP A 147 -8.64 12.11 -34.47
CA ASP A 147 -7.40 11.37 -34.73
C ASP A 147 -7.37 10.04 -33.94
N LEU A 148 -7.71 10.07 -32.66
CA LEU A 148 -7.78 8.88 -31.79
C LEU A 148 -8.76 7.80 -32.30
N LEU A 149 -9.86 8.21 -32.97
CA LEU A 149 -10.88 7.31 -33.52
C LEU A 149 -10.63 6.85 -34.96
N HIS A 150 -9.96 7.67 -35.79
CA HIS A 150 -9.90 7.46 -37.24
C HIS A 150 -8.50 7.49 -37.86
N ASN A 151 -7.50 8.01 -37.14
CA ASN A 151 -6.11 8.11 -37.61
C ASN A 151 -5.10 7.98 -36.45
N PRO A 152 -5.18 6.92 -35.63
CA PRO A 152 -4.48 6.84 -34.34
C PRO A 152 -2.95 6.88 -34.47
N THR A 153 -2.41 6.44 -35.60
CA THR A 153 -0.97 6.42 -35.90
C THR A 153 -0.34 7.82 -35.97
N VAL A 154 -1.14 8.88 -36.15
CA VAL A 154 -0.69 10.29 -36.08
C VAL A 154 -0.42 10.75 -34.64
N LEU A 155 -1.02 10.10 -33.64
CA LEU A 155 -0.72 10.38 -32.22
C LEU A 155 0.53 9.61 -31.76
N LEU A 156 0.69 8.37 -32.22
CA LEU A 156 1.87 7.53 -32.00
C LEU A 156 1.87 6.38 -33.03
N PRO A 157 2.95 6.12 -33.80
CA PRO A 157 2.92 5.19 -34.93
C PRO A 157 2.46 3.75 -34.59
N GLN A 158 2.80 3.26 -33.40
CA GLN A 158 2.45 1.93 -32.91
C GLN A 158 1.13 1.86 -32.11
N PHE A 159 0.31 2.92 -32.11
CA PHE A 159 -0.93 2.96 -31.32
C PHE A 159 -2.10 2.26 -32.02
N GLY A 160 -2.62 1.20 -31.39
CA GLY A 160 -3.76 0.40 -31.86
C GLY A 160 -5.13 1.07 -31.75
N GLY A 161 -5.19 2.37 -31.45
CA GLY A 161 -6.41 3.17 -31.34
C GLY A 161 -7.21 2.94 -30.06
N LEU A 162 -8.45 3.47 -30.04
CA LEU A 162 -9.34 3.53 -28.86
C LEU A 162 -9.40 2.22 -28.03
N LEU A 163 -9.46 1.05 -28.69
CA LEU A 163 -9.62 -0.23 -28.00
C LEU A 163 -8.46 -0.51 -27.03
N GLN A 164 -7.22 -0.16 -27.41
CA GLN A 164 -6.05 -0.31 -26.56
C GLN A 164 -6.19 0.51 -25.27
N LEU A 165 -6.54 1.80 -25.38
CA LEU A 165 -6.77 2.67 -24.20
C LEU A 165 -7.89 2.15 -23.29
N MET A 166 -9.00 1.64 -23.86
CA MET A 166 -10.11 1.13 -23.06
C MET A 166 -9.75 -0.15 -22.30
N GLN A 167 -8.92 -1.01 -22.87
CA GLN A 167 -8.42 -2.21 -22.20
C GLN A 167 -7.34 -1.89 -21.16
N THR A 168 -6.49 -0.87 -21.38
CA THR A 168 -5.52 -0.40 -20.37
C THR A 168 -6.24 0.15 -19.12
N ARG A 169 -6.10 -0.55 -17.98
CA ARG A 169 -6.62 -0.09 -16.68
C ARG A 169 -5.95 1.21 -16.22
N THR A 170 -6.72 2.13 -15.64
CA THR A 170 -6.19 3.39 -15.10
C THR A 170 -5.53 3.18 -13.74
N SER A 171 -4.29 3.65 -13.57
CA SER A 171 -3.58 3.58 -12.30
C SER A 171 -4.27 4.38 -11.19
N ARG A 172 -4.34 3.80 -9.98
CA ARG A 172 -4.88 4.43 -8.76
C ARG A 172 -4.31 5.83 -8.52
N ARG A 173 -3.04 6.07 -8.87
CA ARG A 173 -2.37 7.37 -8.71
C ARG A 173 -3.06 8.50 -9.50
N PHE A 174 -3.63 8.23 -10.68
CA PHE A 174 -4.39 9.24 -11.43
C PHE A 174 -5.74 9.54 -10.77
N LEU A 175 -6.44 8.51 -10.28
CA LEU A 175 -7.69 8.66 -9.55
C LEU A 175 -7.49 9.45 -8.24
N GLN A 176 -6.43 9.14 -7.49
CA GLN A 176 -5.98 9.93 -6.32
C GLN A 176 -5.62 11.38 -6.69
N CYS A 177 -5.04 11.61 -7.87
CA CYS A 177 -4.58 12.93 -8.29
C CYS A 177 -5.71 13.98 -8.36
N ARG A 178 -6.98 13.56 -8.53
CA ARG A 178 -8.14 14.47 -8.62
C ARG A 178 -8.90 14.68 -7.30
N LEU A 179 -8.50 14.01 -6.22
CA LEU A 179 -9.00 14.29 -4.87
C LEU A 179 -7.95 15.03 -4.05
N THR A 180 -8.39 16.07 -3.33
CA THR A 180 -7.54 16.69 -2.31
C THR A 180 -7.24 15.73 -1.16
N PRO A 181 -6.12 15.89 -0.43
CA PRO A 181 -5.83 15.07 0.75
C PRO A 181 -6.91 15.17 1.85
N ASP A 182 -7.63 16.30 1.93
CA ASP A 182 -8.75 16.50 2.86
C ASP A 182 -10.02 15.75 2.42
N MET A 183 -10.23 15.54 1.12
CA MET A 183 -11.29 14.68 0.58
C MET A 183 -10.93 13.20 0.75
N GLU A 184 -9.72 12.80 0.37
CA GLU A 184 -9.20 11.42 0.48
C GLU A 184 -9.32 10.92 1.92
N LYS A 185 -8.80 11.68 2.90
CA LYS A 185 -8.89 11.32 4.33
C LYS A 185 -10.33 11.18 4.83
N LYS A 186 -11.26 12.02 4.36
CA LYS A 186 -12.68 11.96 4.77
C LYS A 186 -13.42 10.78 4.16
N LEU A 187 -13.16 10.44 2.89
CA LEU A 187 -13.72 9.24 2.27
C LEU A 187 -13.15 7.97 2.89
N VAL A 188 -11.82 7.88 3.08
CA VAL A 188 -11.18 6.73 3.70
C VAL A 188 -11.66 6.54 5.14
N PHE A 189 -11.77 7.62 5.93
CA PHE A 189 -12.35 7.57 7.27
C PHE A 189 -13.81 7.10 7.24
N LEU A 190 -14.63 7.62 6.32
CA LEU A 190 -16.01 7.18 6.15
C LEU A 190 -16.06 5.66 5.90
N THR A 191 -15.33 5.14 4.91
CA THR A 191 -15.37 3.72 4.52
C THR A 191 -14.50 2.79 5.38
N SER A 192 -13.88 3.25 6.48
CA SER A 192 -13.06 2.39 7.37
C SER A 192 -13.33 2.56 8.87
N GLN A 193 -13.96 3.66 9.30
CA GLN A 193 -14.16 3.98 10.73
C GLN A 193 -15.62 4.34 11.07
N VAL A 194 -16.48 4.64 10.09
CA VAL A 194 -17.88 5.03 10.35
C VAL A 194 -18.80 3.83 10.22
N ARG A 195 -19.50 3.48 11.31
CA ARG A 195 -20.49 2.41 11.30
C ARG A 195 -21.68 2.72 10.41
N PHE A 196 -22.19 1.70 9.73
CA PHE A 196 -23.40 1.79 8.91
C PHE A 196 -24.62 2.13 9.78
N GLY A 197 -25.48 3.00 9.26
CA GLY A 197 -26.52 3.71 10.01
C GLY A 197 -26.04 5.04 10.61
N MET A 198 -24.74 5.21 10.89
CA MET A 198 -24.19 6.42 11.54
C MET A 198 -23.59 7.44 10.56
N GLN A 199 -23.68 7.19 9.25
CA GLN A 199 -23.05 8.03 8.21
C GLN A 199 -23.64 9.44 8.04
N LYS A 200 -24.92 9.68 8.40
CA LYS A 200 -25.68 10.89 8.02
C LYS A 200 -24.92 12.19 8.26
N ARG A 201 -24.39 12.38 9.47
CA ARG A 201 -23.65 13.61 9.86
C ARG A 201 -22.36 13.82 9.06
N TYR A 202 -21.67 12.74 8.70
CA TYR A 202 -20.45 12.80 7.90
C TYR A 202 -20.76 13.11 6.42
N GLN A 203 -21.86 12.56 5.91
CA GLN A 203 -22.40 12.88 4.59
C GLN A 203 -22.82 14.35 4.50
N GLU A 204 -23.59 14.86 5.48
CA GLU A 204 -23.98 16.28 5.59
C GLU A 204 -22.75 17.21 5.59
N TRP A 205 -21.71 16.88 6.37
CA TRP A 205 -20.47 17.65 6.43
C TRP A 205 -19.72 17.66 5.09
N PHE A 206 -19.56 16.50 4.46
CA PHE A 206 -18.89 16.38 3.16
C PHE A 206 -19.69 17.10 2.07
N GLN A 207 -21.02 16.95 2.07
CA GLN A 207 -21.93 17.58 1.12
C GLN A 207 -21.88 19.11 1.22
N ARG A 208 -21.97 19.64 2.45
CA ARG A 208 -21.86 21.08 2.72
C ARG A 208 -20.49 21.66 2.36
N GLN A 209 -19.41 20.91 2.53
CA GLN A 209 -18.06 21.41 2.22
C GLN A 209 -17.72 21.35 0.72
N TYR A 210 -18.18 20.32 -0.01
CA TYR A 210 -17.68 20.04 -1.36
C TYR A 210 -18.73 19.84 -2.46
N LEU A 211 -20.01 19.58 -2.14
CA LEU A 211 -21.02 19.12 -3.10
C LEU A 211 -22.28 20.02 -3.19
N ALA A 212 -22.23 21.18 -2.55
CA ALA A 212 -23.38 22.09 -2.38
C ALA A 212 -23.56 23.14 -3.50
N THR A 213 -22.61 23.28 -4.43
CA THR A 213 -22.68 24.25 -5.54
C THR A 213 -23.14 23.60 -6.85
N THR A 214 -23.54 24.41 -7.84
CA THR A 214 -23.90 23.92 -9.18
C THR A 214 -22.68 23.40 -9.94
N GLU A 215 -21.51 23.97 -9.69
CA GLU A 215 -20.23 23.60 -10.29
C GLU A 215 -19.70 22.27 -9.71
N SER A 216 -19.92 22.03 -8.41
CA SER A 216 -19.51 20.80 -7.71
C SER A 216 -20.16 19.50 -8.21
N GLN A 217 -21.07 19.59 -9.18
CA GLN A 217 -21.70 18.43 -9.79
C GLN A 217 -20.69 17.57 -10.58
N SER A 218 -19.65 18.17 -11.17
CA SER A 218 -18.58 17.43 -11.88
C SER A 218 -17.79 16.51 -10.94
N LEU A 219 -17.43 17.01 -9.75
CA LEU A 219 -16.63 16.33 -8.72
C LEU A 219 -17.17 14.94 -8.33
N ARG A 220 -18.49 14.73 -8.43
CA ARG A 220 -19.13 13.44 -8.13
C ARG A 220 -18.59 12.31 -8.99
N CYS A 221 -18.15 12.58 -10.21
CA CYS A 221 -17.51 11.60 -11.08
C CYS A 221 -16.17 11.13 -10.50
N ASP A 222 -15.32 12.07 -10.05
CA ASP A 222 -14.00 11.76 -9.48
C ASP A 222 -14.13 10.98 -8.17
N LEU A 223 -15.08 11.38 -7.31
CA LEU A 223 -15.40 10.68 -6.06
C LEU A 223 -15.86 9.23 -6.32
N ILE A 224 -16.71 9.01 -7.33
CA ILE A 224 -17.15 7.66 -7.73
C ILE A 224 -15.96 6.85 -8.27
N ARG A 225 -15.15 7.37 -9.21
CA ARG A 225 -13.96 6.66 -9.72
C ARG A 225 -12.99 6.32 -8.59
N PHE A 226 -12.80 7.21 -7.61
CA PHE A 226 -11.95 6.98 -6.45
C PHE A 226 -12.47 5.85 -5.55
N ILE A 227 -13.76 5.87 -5.17
CA ILE A 227 -14.36 4.82 -4.32
C ILE A 227 -14.33 3.46 -5.04
N VAL A 228 -14.50 3.46 -6.37
CA VAL A 228 -14.47 2.25 -7.21
C VAL A 228 -13.06 1.67 -7.34
N GLY A 229 -12.09 2.47 -7.80
CA GLY A 229 -10.76 1.98 -8.19
C GLY A 229 -9.66 2.08 -7.12
N VAL A 230 -9.81 2.94 -6.10
CA VAL A 230 -8.79 3.18 -5.07
C VAL A 230 -9.16 2.55 -3.73
N ILE A 231 -10.40 2.78 -3.25
CA ILE A 231 -10.85 2.19 -1.98
C ILE A 231 -11.21 0.71 -2.21
N HIS A 232 -10.29 -0.21 -1.91
CA HIS A 232 -10.52 -1.66 -1.92
C HIS A 232 -10.40 -2.21 -0.48
N PRO A 233 -11.51 -2.39 0.26
CA PRO A 233 -11.51 -2.92 1.64
C PRO A 233 -10.95 -4.34 1.76
N SER A 234 -10.41 -4.67 2.95
CA SER A 234 -10.08 -6.06 3.31
C SER A 234 -11.34 -6.88 3.58
N ASN A 235 -11.24 -8.22 3.54
CA ASN A 235 -12.36 -9.12 3.82
C ASN A 235 -12.95 -8.90 5.23
N GLU A 236 -12.09 -8.63 6.23
CA GLU A 236 -12.52 -8.25 7.58
C GLU A 236 -13.43 -7.02 7.55
N LEU A 237 -13.01 -5.97 6.84
CA LEU A 237 -13.75 -4.71 6.73
C LEU A 237 -15.05 -4.88 5.92
N LEU A 238 -15.06 -5.75 4.90
CA LEU A 238 -16.28 -6.14 4.17
C LEU A 238 -17.28 -6.93 5.05
N SER A 239 -16.80 -7.69 6.02
CA SER A 239 -17.62 -8.45 6.98
C SER A 239 -18.08 -7.65 8.21
N SER A 240 -17.61 -6.40 8.35
CA SER A 240 -17.79 -5.57 9.54
C SER A 240 -19.09 -4.74 9.53
N ASP A 241 -19.34 -3.98 10.61
CA ASP A 241 -20.45 -3.03 10.69
C ASP A 241 -20.14 -1.62 10.14
N ILE A 242 -19.04 -1.45 9.39
CA ILE A 242 -18.64 -0.20 8.72
C ILE A 242 -19.48 0.08 7.45
N ILE A 243 -19.69 1.35 7.10
CA ILE A 243 -20.44 1.73 5.89
C ILE A 243 -19.76 1.19 4.61
N PRO A 244 -20.45 0.34 3.83
CA PRO A 244 -19.88 -0.23 2.61
C PRO A 244 -19.84 0.78 1.46
N ARG A 245 -18.93 0.56 0.51
CA ARG A 245 -18.67 1.44 -0.64
C ARG A 245 -19.92 1.74 -1.48
N TRP A 246 -20.79 0.74 -1.65
CA TRP A 246 -22.04 0.90 -2.40
C TRP A 246 -22.97 1.93 -1.73
N ALA A 247 -23.03 2.01 -0.39
CA ALA A 247 -23.89 2.97 0.29
C ALA A 247 -23.39 4.42 0.11
N VAL A 248 -22.08 4.63 0.07
CA VAL A 248 -21.47 5.93 -0.23
C VAL A 248 -21.77 6.34 -1.69
N ILE A 249 -21.62 5.42 -2.65
CA ILE A 249 -21.95 5.69 -4.06
C ILE A 249 -23.45 5.95 -4.25
N GLY A 250 -24.32 5.21 -3.56
CA GLY A 250 -25.77 5.44 -3.58
C GLY A 250 -26.14 6.86 -3.16
N TRP A 251 -25.53 7.38 -2.09
CA TRP A 251 -25.70 8.77 -1.65
C TRP A 251 -25.11 9.77 -2.65
N LEU A 252 -23.91 9.53 -3.21
CA LEU A 252 -23.37 10.40 -4.25
C LEU A 252 -24.30 10.50 -5.47
N LEU A 253 -24.97 9.41 -5.85
CA LEU A 253 -25.98 9.39 -6.91
C LEU A 253 -27.25 10.18 -6.54
N THR A 254 -27.77 10.09 -5.31
CA THR A 254 -28.97 10.87 -4.91
C THR A 254 -28.69 12.38 -4.81
N THR A 255 -27.46 12.79 -4.46
CA THR A 255 -27.10 14.22 -4.41
C THR A 255 -26.91 14.89 -5.78
N CYS A 256 -27.04 14.18 -6.90
CA CYS A 256 -26.89 14.75 -8.25
C CYS A 256 -28.08 15.62 -8.64
N THR A 257 -27.87 16.92 -8.88
CA THR A 257 -28.96 17.89 -9.14
C THR A 257 -29.25 18.15 -10.62
N SER A 258 -28.48 17.55 -11.55
CA SER A 258 -28.70 17.70 -13.00
C SER A 258 -28.63 16.37 -13.73
N GLN A 259 -29.39 16.24 -14.82
CA GLN A 259 -29.43 15.00 -15.62
C GLN A 259 -28.07 14.68 -16.28
N VAL A 260 -27.26 15.70 -16.58
CA VAL A 260 -25.88 15.51 -17.09
C VAL A 260 -24.99 14.94 -15.99
N ALA A 261 -25.07 15.47 -14.77
CA ALA A 261 -24.32 14.93 -13.63
C ALA A 261 -24.74 13.48 -13.30
N ILE A 262 -26.04 13.17 -13.34
CA ILE A 262 -26.57 11.82 -13.18
C ILE A 262 -26.01 10.88 -14.27
N ALA A 263 -26.01 11.30 -15.53
CA ALA A 263 -25.49 10.49 -16.63
C ALA A 263 -23.97 10.24 -16.51
N ASN A 264 -23.19 11.28 -16.22
CA ASN A 264 -21.73 11.17 -16.06
C ASN A 264 -21.36 10.34 -14.81
N ALA A 265 -22.09 10.47 -13.70
CA ALA A 265 -21.91 9.67 -12.49
C ALA A 265 -22.19 8.17 -12.73
N LYS A 266 -23.25 7.84 -13.49
CA LYS A 266 -23.52 6.47 -13.94
C LYS A 266 -22.42 5.93 -14.85
N LEU A 267 -21.96 6.73 -15.81
CA LEU A 267 -20.87 6.35 -16.71
C LEU A 267 -19.57 6.09 -15.93
N ALA A 268 -19.24 6.94 -14.94
CA ALA A 268 -18.10 6.74 -14.05
C ALA A 268 -18.20 5.47 -13.18
N LEU A 269 -19.41 5.12 -12.74
CA LEU A 269 -19.69 3.90 -11.96
C LEU A 269 -19.59 2.62 -12.79
N PHE A 270 -20.03 2.66 -14.06
CA PHE A 270 -19.94 1.54 -14.99
C PHE A 270 -18.66 1.54 -15.86
N TYR A 271 -17.71 2.47 -15.65
CA TYR A 271 -16.61 2.66 -16.61
C TYR A 271 -15.70 1.44 -16.75
N ASP A 272 -15.40 0.76 -15.63
CA ASP A 272 -14.61 -0.48 -15.63
C ASP A 272 -15.41 -1.71 -16.08
N TRP A 273 -16.74 -1.63 -16.22
CA TRP A 273 -17.56 -2.71 -16.78
C TRP A 273 -17.46 -2.77 -18.31
N LEU A 274 -17.26 -1.62 -18.97
CA LEU A 274 -17.39 -1.48 -20.43
C LEU A 274 -16.46 -2.41 -21.21
N PHE A 275 -15.23 -2.62 -20.72
CA PHE A 275 -14.24 -3.50 -21.36
C PHE A 275 -13.61 -4.45 -20.33
N TYR A 276 -14.41 -4.87 -19.34
CA TYR A 276 -13.95 -5.68 -18.21
C TYR A 276 -13.31 -7.00 -18.67
N ASP A 277 -12.06 -7.19 -18.25
CA ASP A 277 -11.26 -8.38 -18.51
C ASP A 277 -11.01 -9.10 -17.17
N ALA A 278 -11.49 -10.33 -17.02
CA ALA A 278 -11.46 -11.06 -15.74
C ALA A 278 -10.05 -11.47 -15.28
N GLU A 279 -9.06 -11.40 -16.15
CA GLU A 279 -7.63 -11.59 -15.82
C GLU A 279 -7.04 -10.27 -15.28
N LYS A 280 -7.37 -9.13 -15.91
CA LYS A 280 -6.63 -7.87 -15.74
C LYS A 280 -7.33 -6.84 -14.85
N ASP A 281 -8.65 -6.92 -14.72
CA ASP A 281 -9.50 -6.03 -13.93
C ASP A 281 -10.03 -6.68 -12.65
N ASN A 282 -9.93 -5.95 -11.54
CA ASN A 282 -10.31 -6.47 -10.23
C ASN A 282 -11.84 -6.42 -10.01
N ILE A 283 -12.42 -7.48 -9.41
CA ILE A 283 -13.83 -7.55 -9.00
C ILE A 283 -14.28 -6.34 -8.17
N MET A 284 -13.37 -5.78 -7.37
CA MET A 284 -13.59 -4.59 -6.54
C MET A 284 -13.90 -3.32 -7.34
N ASN A 285 -13.61 -3.29 -8.65
CA ASN A 285 -13.98 -2.20 -9.54
C ASN A 285 -15.43 -2.32 -10.09
N ILE A 286 -16.04 -3.51 -10.03
CA ILE A 286 -17.38 -3.75 -10.60
C ILE A 286 -18.45 -4.05 -9.54
N GLU A 287 -18.08 -4.64 -8.39
CA GLU A 287 -19.04 -4.90 -7.29
C GLU A 287 -19.86 -3.67 -6.84
N PRO A 288 -19.35 -2.43 -6.78
CA PRO A 288 -20.10 -1.36 -6.11
C PRO A 288 -21.37 -1.01 -6.88
N ALA A 289 -21.35 -1.12 -8.21
CA ALA A 289 -22.51 -0.88 -9.06
C ALA A 289 -23.60 -1.94 -8.84
N VAL A 290 -23.23 -3.23 -8.79
CA VAL A 290 -24.22 -4.32 -8.61
C VAL A 290 -24.78 -4.35 -7.19
N LEU A 291 -23.97 -3.99 -6.19
CA LEU A 291 -24.43 -3.90 -4.80
C LEU A 291 -25.32 -2.67 -4.56
N VAL A 292 -25.06 -1.51 -5.20
CA VAL A 292 -26.04 -0.40 -5.22
C VAL A 292 -27.36 -0.89 -5.81
N MET A 293 -27.33 -1.57 -6.95
CA MET A 293 -28.54 -2.09 -7.61
C MET A 293 -29.29 -3.10 -6.74
N HIS A 294 -28.59 -4.00 -6.06
CA HIS A 294 -29.20 -4.99 -5.17
C HIS A 294 -29.82 -4.36 -3.92
N PHE A 295 -29.04 -3.61 -3.13
CA PHE A 295 -29.52 -3.09 -1.85
C PHE A 295 -30.54 -1.94 -2.00
N SER A 296 -30.47 -1.15 -3.08
CA SER A 296 -31.48 -0.11 -3.35
C SER A 296 -32.84 -0.67 -3.78
N LEU A 297 -32.93 -1.92 -4.25
CA LEU A 297 -34.14 -2.50 -4.84
C LEU A 297 -35.32 -2.58 -3.87
N ARG A 298 -35.04 -2.67 -2.56
CA ARG A 298 -36.07 -2.65 -1.51
C ARG A 298 -36.53 -1.22 -1.16
N PRO A 299 -35.67 -0.30 -0.66
CA PRO A 299 -36.11 1.03 -0.24
C PRO A 299 -36.29 2.03 -1.38
N HIS A 300 -35.41 2.02 -2.39
CA HIS A 300 -35.36 3.03 -3.46
C HIS A 300 -35.27 2.38 -4.85
N PRO A 301 -36.29 1.62 -5.29
CA PRO A 301 -36.25 0.83 -6.53
C PRO A 301 -36.01 1.66 -7.80
N ALA A 302 -36.26 2.97 -7.77
CA ALA A 302 -35.92 3.90 -8.85
C ALA A 302 -34.40 3.96 -9.12
N ILE A 303 -33.55 3.86 -8.10
CA ILE A 303 -32.09 3.83 -8.24
C ILE A 303 -31.67 2.55 -8.99
N THR A 304 -32.19 1.40 -8.57
CA THR A 304 -31.95 0.11 -9.25
C THR A 304 -32.43 0.15 -10.70
N ALA A 305 -33.65 0.62 -10.95
CA ALA A 305 -34.23 0.69 -12.28
C ALA A 305 -33.42 1.62 -13.21
N THR A 306 -32.99 2.79 -12.73
CA THR A 306 -32.26 3.78 -13.54
C THR A 306 -30.79 3.42 -13.77
N LEU A 307 -30.22 2.50 -12.98
CA LEU A 307 -28.90 1.90 -13.23
C LEU A 307 -28.99 0.73 -14.21
N LEU A 308 -29.98 -0.17 -14.08
CA LEU A 308 -30.21 -1.27 -15.02
C LEU A 308 -30.58 -0.76 -16.43
N ASP A 309 -31.42 0.27 -16.52
CA ASP A 309 -31.75 0.94 -17.79
C ASP A 309 -30.50 1.54 -18.46
N PHE A 310 -29.62 2.16 -17.68
CA PHE A 310 -28.34 2.68 -18.17
C PHE A 310 -27.41 1.55 -18.64
N MET A 311 -27.29 0.46 -17.88
CA MET A 311 -26.47 -0.71 -18.22
C MET A 311 -26.89 -1.36 -19.55
N CYS A 312 -28.19 -1.47 -19.82
CA CYS A 312 -28.68 -1.94 -21.12
C CYS A 312 -28.47 -0.92 -22.26
N ARG A 313 -28.66 0.38 -22.00
CA ARG A 313 -28.54 1.43 -23.04
C ARG A 313 -27.09 1.75 -23.42
N VAL A 314 -26.14 1.66 -22.50
CA VAL A 314 -24.75 2.05 -22.74
C VAL A 314 -24.05 1.11 -23.73
N ILE A 315 -24.44 -0.17 -23.79
CA ILE A 315 -23.85 -1.18 -24.69
C ILE A 315 -23.90 -0.74 -26.18
N PRO A 316 -25.07 -0.47 -26.80
CA PRO A 316 -25.14 -0.04 -28.20
C PRO A 316 -24.81 1.46 -28.42
N THR A 317 -24.60 2.25 -27.37
CA THR A 317 -24.43 3.72 -27.51
C THR A 317 -23.05 4.26 -27.13
N PHE A 318 -22.25 3.57 -26.31
CA PHE A 318 -20.93 4.08 -25.87
C PHE A 318 -19.99 4.35 -27.05
N TYR A 319 -19.80 3.35 -27.91
CA TYR A 319 -19.12 3.50 -29.19
C TYR A 319 -19.61 2.39 -30.15
N PRO A 320 -20.55 2.69 -31.07
CA PRO A 320 -21.22 1.66 -31.87
C PRO A 320 -20.29 0.67 -32.61
N PRO A 321 -19.13 1.07 -33.17
CA PRO A 321 -18.18 0.14 -33.82
C PRO A 321 -17.55 -0.91 -32.87
N LEU A 322 -17.66 -0.73 -31.55
CA LEU A 322 -17.18 -1.69 -30.54
C LEU A 322 -18.32 -2.29 -29.68
N THR A 323 -19.58 -2.23 -30.14
CA THR A 323 -20.75 -2.78 -29.40
C THR A 323 -20.50 -4.23 -28.93
N ASP A 324 -19.92 -5.08 -29.78
CA ASP A 324 -19.62 -6.48 -29.45
C ASP A 324 -18.50 -6.66 -28.42
N ARG A 325 -17.65 -5.65 -28.22
CA ARG A 325 -16.66 -5.62 -27.14
C ARG A 325 -17.30 -5.10 -25.85
N VAL A 326 -18.14 -4.07 -25.93
CA VAL A 326 -18.85 -3.51 -24.77
C VAL A 326 -19.84 -4.51 -24.18
N SER A 327 -20.58 -5.23 -25.02
CA SER A 327 -21.46 -6.31 -24.60
C SER A 327 -20.68 -7.43 -23.90
N ARG A 328 -19.52 -7.84 -24.44
CA ARG A 328 -18.66 -8.84 -23.81
C ARG A 328 -18.12 -8.40 -22.45
N GLY A 329 -17.63 -7.16 -22.31
CA GLY A 329 -17.18 -6.64 -21.01
C GLY A 329 -18.28 -6.71 -19.95
N MET A 330 -19.50 -6.29 -20.30
CA MET A 330 -20.67 -6.37 -19.43
C MET A 330 -21.04 -7.82 -19.04
N PHE A 331 -20.99 -8.76 -19.98
CA PHE A 331 -21.22 -10.18 -19.71
C PHE A 331 -20.14 -10.78 -18.80
N THR A 332 -18.85 -10.55 -19.09
CA THR A 332 -17.72 -11.01 -18.26
C THR A 332 -17.82 -10.47 -16.84
N ALA A 333 -18.18 -9.19 -16.67
CA ALA A 333 -18.42 -8.58 -15.36
C ALA A 333 -19.55 -9.28 -14.59
N LEU A 334 -20.69 -9.55 -15.24
CA LEU A 334 -21.83 -10.25 -14.62
C LEU A 334 -21.50 -11.71 -14.26
N HIS A 335 -20.75 -12.44 -15.09
CA HIS A 335 -20.25 -13.78 -14.75
C HIS A 335 -19.29 -13.72 -13.55
N GLN A 336 -18.34 -12.78 -13.53
CA GLN A 336 -17.37 -12.65 -12.45
C GLN A 336 -18.04 -12.30 -11.11
N ILE A 337 -19.09 -11.47 -11.13
CA ILE A 337 -19.94 -11.17 -9.96
C ILE A 337 -20.58 -12.42 -9.37
N ILE A 338 -21.02 -13.38 -10.20
CA ILE A 338 -21.56 -14.66 -9.73
C ILE A 338 -20.43 -15.61 -9.28
N LYS A 339 -19.35 -15.74 -10.06
CA LYS A 339 -18.18 -16.60 -9.76
C LYS A 339 -17.55 -16.24 -8.43
N MET A 340 -17.36 -14.94 -8.15
CA MET A 340 -16.82 -14.41 -6.91
C MET A 340 -17.88 -14.28 -5.79
N ARG A 341 -19.11 -14.78 -6.02
CA ARG A 341 -20.25 -14.80 -5.08
C ARG A 341 -20.67 -13.42 -4.52
N VAL A 342 -20.31 -12.33 -5.18
CA VAL A 342 -20.77 -10.95 -4.85
C VAL A 342 -22.31 -10.88 -4.89
N LEU A 343 -22.95 -11.63 -5.80
CA LEU A 343 -24.34 -12.04 -5.69
C LEU A 343 -24.48 -13.52 -6.08
N PRO A 344 -25.29 -14.33 -5.37
CA PRO A 344 -25.45 -15.75 -5.68
C PRO A 344 -26.29 -16.01 -6.95
N SER A 345 -27.12 -15.05 -7.37
CA SER A 345 -27.88 -15.07 -8.63
C SER A 345 -28.33 -13.66 -9.00
N LEU A 346 -28.30 -13.35 -10.29
CA LEU A 346 -28.80 -12.09 -10.85
C LEU A 346 -30.31 -12.13 -11.18
N SER A 347 -30.91 -13.32 -11.28
CA SER A 347 -32.34 -13.51 -11.57
C SER A 347 -33.25 -12.74 -10.61
N GLN A 348 -32.96 -12.78 -9.31
CA GLN A 348 -33.73 -12.07 -8.27
C GLN A 348 -33.69 -10.54 -8.40
N LEU A 349 -32.64 -10.00 -9.04
CA LEU A 349 -32.47 -8.60 -9.38
C LEU A 349 -33.16 -8.29 -10.72
N PHE A 350 -32.82 -9.01 -11.78
CA PHE A 350 -33.28 -8.74 -13.15
C PHE A 350 -34.76 -9.06 -13.40
N GLN A 351 -35.34 -10.06 -12.74
CA GLN A 351 -36.77 -10.40 -12.91
C GLN A 351 -37.69 -9.67 -11.91
N ASN A 352 -37.14 -8.88 -10.98
CA ASN A 352 -37.84 -8.45 -9.77
C ASN A 352 -39.19 -7.74 -10.05
N PRO A 353 -40.31 -8.12 -9.40
CA PRO A 353 -41.61 -7.50 -9.64
C PRO A 353 -41.69 -5.98 -9.40
N LYS A 354 -40.78 -5.38 -8.61
CA LYS A 354 -40.68 -3.93 -8.43
C LYS A 354 -40.13 -3.17 -9.65
N LEU A 355 -39.48 -3.86 -10.58
CA LEU A 355 -39.00 -3.25 -11.82
C LEU A 355 -40.11 -3.22 -12.87
N ASP A 356 -40.08 -2.20 -13.73
CA ASP A 356 -41.03 -2.07 -14.82
C ASP A 356 -40.95 -3.27 -15.81
N LYS A 357 -42.06 -3.53 -16.52
CA LYS A 357 -42.16 -4.63 -17.49
C LYS A 357 -41.25 -4.45 -18.70
N ASP A 358 -41.13 -3.24 -19.22
CA ASP A 358 -40.33 -2.97 -20.43
C ASP A 358 -38.83 -2.97 -20.10
N LEU A 359 -38.44 -2.50 -18.91
CA LEU A 359 -37.08 -2.68 -18.40
C LEU A 359 -36.73 -4.17 -18.23
N ARG A 360 -37.62 -4.98 -17.67
CA ARG A 360 -37.40 -6.44 -17.53
C ARG A 360 -37.42 -7.19 -18.85
N LYS A 361 -38.10 -6.65 -19.87
CA LYS A 361 -38.02 -7.13 -21.25
C LYS A 361 -36.66 -6.81 -21.85
N MET A 362 -36.18 -5.57 -21.72
CA MET A 362 -34.86 -5.13 -22.19
C MET A 362 -33.71 -5.90 -21.52
N LEU A 363 -33.80 -6.15 -20.20
CA LEU A 363 -32.86 -7.00 -19.49
C LEU A 363 -32.86 -8.44 -20.01
N ARG A 364 -34.02 -9.00 -20.37
CA ARG A 364 -34.09 -10.35 -20.97
C ARG A 364 -33.58 -10.39 -22.42
N GLU A 365 -33.68 -9.29 -23.15
CA GLU A 365 -33.17 -9.16 -24.52
C GLU A 365 -31.63 -9.07 -24.55
N TRP A 366 -31.02 -8.36 -23.59
CA TRP A 366 -29.55 -8.27 -23.48
C TRP A 366 -28.92 -9.39 -22.64
N PHE A 367 -29.58 -9.88 -21.60
CA PHE A 367 -29.00 -10.71 -20.53
C PHE A 367 -29.88 -11.94 -20.22
N ALA A 368 -30.28 -12.67 -21.26
CA ALA A 368 -31.26 -13.77 -21.17
C ALA A 368 -30.88 -14.87 -20.17
N GLU A 369 -29.60 -15.28 -20.13
CA GLU A 369 -29.10 -16.34 -19.24
C GLU A 369 -29.17 -15.95 -17.75
N PHE A 370 -28.77 -14.72 -17.43
CA PHE A 370 -28.78 -14.16 -16.09
C PHE A 370 -30.21 -13.91 -15.55
N CYS A 371 -31.22 -13.96 -16.43
CA CYS A 371 -32.61 -13.91 -16.03
C CYS A 371 -33.14 -15.26 -15.51
N THR A 372 -32.59 -16.40 -15.94
CA THR A 372 -33.09 -17.73 -15.51
C THR A 372 -32.43 -18.19 -14.22
N ASP A 373 -33.23 -18.69 -13.28
CA ASP A 373 -32.71 -19.50 -12.18
C ASP A 373 -32.24 -20.84 -12.75
N ALA A 374 -30.94 -20.92 -13.08
CA ALA A 374 -30.31 -22.16 -13.46
C ALA A 374 -30.36 -23.14 -12.28
N VAL A 375 -31.13 -24.22 -12.42
CA VAL A 375 -31.15 -25.31 -11.44
C VAL A 375 -29.81 -26.04 -11.53
N VAL A 376 -28.85 -25.59 -10.72
CA VAL A 376 -27.62 -26.33 -10.45
C VAL A 376 -28.02 -27.65 -9.80
N LYS A 377 -27.97 -28.73 -10.58
CA LYS A 377 -28.12 -30.07 -10.04
C LYS A 377 -26.93 -30.37 -9.14
N SER A 378 -27.21 -30.62 -7.87
CA SER A 378 -26.23 -31.08 -6.88
C SER A 378 -25.96 -32.57 -7.05
N ASP A 379 -25.43 -32.97 -8.20
CA ASP A 379 -24.91 -34.32 -8.45
C ASP A 379 -23.37 -34.33 -8.26
N ASP A 380 -22.92 -33.86 -7.09
CA ASP A 380 -21.57 -34.10 -6.51
C ASP A 380 -21.52 -33.60 -5.04
N MET A 381 -22.37 -34.18 -4.19
CA MET A 381 -22.21 -34.12 -2.72
C MET A 381 -22.56 -35.46 -2.09
N GLN A 382 -21.54 -36.26 -1.82
CA GLN A 382 -21.55 -37.25 -0.74
C GLN A 382 -20.32 -37.02 0.13
N GLU A 383 -20.47 -37.32 1.43
CA GLU A 383 -19.43 -37.25 2.47
C GLU A 383 -18.81 -35.86 2.71
N LEU A 384 -19.55 -35.02 3.44
CA LEU A 384 -19.19 -34.76 4.85
C LEU A 384 -20.45 -34.35 5.65
N GLY A 385 -20.39 -34.53 6.98
CA GLY A 385 -21.57 -34.48 7.86
C GLY A 385 -22.19 -33.09 7.99
N GLY A 386 -23.51 -33.01 7.88
CA GLY A 386 -24.23 -31.75 8.05
C GLY A 386 -24.63 -31.48 9.51
N ASP A 387 -24.18 -30.35 10.03
CA ASP A 387 -25.06 -29.41 10.73
C ASP A 387 -24.53 -27.97 10.58
N SER A 388 -25.40 -26.97 10.75
CA SER A 388 -25.10 -25.52 10.79
C SER A 388 -24.21 -24.91 9.67
N LEU A 389 -24.82 -24.38 8.60
CA LEU A 389 -24.16 -23.34 7.76
C LEU A 389 -25.12 -22.36 7.04
N GLN A 390 -26.35 -22.18 7.54
CA GLN A 390 -27.39 -21.37 6.89
C GLN A 390 -27.69 -20.03 7.60
N SER A 391 -26.71 -19.50 8.36
CA SER A 391 -26.89 -18.30 9.21
C SER A 391 -25.93 -17.13 8.92
N GLU A 392 -24.89 -17.30 8.11
CA GLU A 392 -23.71 -16.39 8.09
C GLU A 392 -23.79 -15.25 7.06
N LEU A 393 -25.00 -14.82 6.68
CA LEU A 393 -25.25 -13.55 5.98
C LEU A 393 -26.29 -12.67 6.72
N ALA A 394 -26.53 -12.95 8.00
CA ALA A 394 -27.37 -12.14 8.86
C ALA A 394 -26.53 -11.07 9.60
N MET A 395 -26.50 -9.85 9.07
CA MET A 395 -26.08 -8.67 9.82
C MET A 395 -26.79 -8.60 11.19
N PRO A 396 -26.15 -8.05 12.24
CA PRO A 396 -26.74 -7.98 13.57
C PRO A 396 -28.05 -7.20 13.54
N LYS A 397 -29.11 -7.81 14.10
CA LYS A 397 -30.45 -7.22 14.15
C LYS A 397 -30.46 -5.99 15.05
N SER A 398 -30.74 -4.83 14.47
CA SER A 398 -31.16 -3.65 15.24
C SER A 398 -32.50 -3.93 15.98
N PRO A 399 -32.81 -3.20 17.06
CA PRO A 399 -34.13 -3.23 17.65
C PRO A 399 -35.20 -2.77 16.64
N PRO A 400 -36.43 -3.33 16.68
CA PRO A 400 -37.51 -2.86 15.82
C PRO A 400 -37.96 -1.46 16.24
N GLY A 401 -37.48 -0.44 15.52
CA GLY A 401 -37.77 0.97 15.78
C GLY A 401 -37.28 1.89 14.67
N ASP A 402 -35.98 1.82 14.35
CA ASP A 402 -35.33 2.70 13.37
C ASP A 402 -34.81 1.91 12.14
N GLU A 403 -35.49 2.02 11.01
CA GLU A 403 -34.91 1.66 9.70
C GLU A 403 -34.12 2.87 9.15
N ALA A 404 -32.82 2.69 8.89
CA ALA A 404 -31.96 3.75 8.36
C ALA A 404 -32.23 4.00 6.87
N THR A 405 -33.29 4.75 6.57
CA THR A 405 -33.62 5.26 5.23
C THR A 405 -32.61 6.31 4.74
N PHE A 406 -32.60 6.55 3.43
CA PHE A 406 -31.90 7.73 2.88
C PHE A 406 -32.69 8.98 3.33
N SER A 407 -32.02 9.85 4.09
CA SER A 407 -32.65 10.93 4.84
C SER A 407 -32.96 12.17 3.98
N ASP A 408 -34.04 12.12 3.21
CA ASP A 408 -34.65 13.29 2.55
C ASP A 408 -36.19 13.30 2.75
N GLU A 409 -36.65 13.67 3.96
CA GLU A 409 -38.02 14.15 4.20
C GLU A 409 -37.96 15.39 5.10
N GLU A 410 -38.59 16.50 4.68
CA GLU A 410 -38.86 17.68 5.50
C GLU A 410 -40.36 17.68 5.87
N ASP A 411 -40.69 17.83 7.16
CA ASP A 411 -42.08 17.85 7.64
C ASP A 411 -42.86 19.11 7.17
N ASP A 412 -43.99 18.92 6.48
CA ASP A 412 -44.96 19.99 6.19
C ASP A 412 -46.25 19.83 7.02
N VAL A 413 -46.51 20.81 7.89
CA VAL A 413 -47.56 20.74 8.93
C VAL A 413 -48.84 21.44 8.48
N SER A 414 -49.72 20.69 7.81
CA SER A 414 -51.08 21.14 7.48
C SER A 414 -51.94 21.39 8.74
N PRO A 415 -52.73 22.48 8.77
CA PRO A 415 -54.19 22.29 8.64
C PRO A 415 -54.95 23.44 7.93
N GLY A 416 -55.98 23.12 7.14
CA GLY A 416 -57.02 24.13 6.79
C GLY A 416 -57.74 24.01 5.44
N SER A 417 -58.77 23.14 5.37
CA SER A 417 -60.00 23.27 4.53
C SER A 417 -59.98 24.01 3.17
N SER A 418 -60.23 23.23 2.10
CA SER A 418 -61.19 23.50 0.99
C SER A 418 -61.20 24.85 0.22
N PRO A 419 -61.27 24.76 -1.13
CA PRO A 419 -62.15 25.66 -1.90
C PRO A 419 -63.09 24.94 -2.88
N VAL A 420 -64.15 25.65 -3.29
CA VAL A 420 -65.20 25.21 -4.23
C VAL A 420 -65.02 25.92 -5.59
N LYS A 421 -65.52 25.31 -6.67
CA LYS A 421 -65.52 25.86 -8.04
C LYS A 421 -66.22 27.23 -8.16
N ALA A 422 -65.67 28.11 -9.00
CA ALA A 422 -66.43 29.15 -9.73
C ALA A 422 -65.79 29.44 -11.10
N GLU A 423 -66.62 29.83 -12.06
CA GLU A 423 -66.41 29.96 -13.52
C GLU A 423 -67.21 31.23 -14.00
N PRO A 424 -67.25 31.69 -15.28
CA PRO A 424 -66.41 31.44 -16.47
C PRO A 424 -66.05 32.77 -17.25
N PRO A 425 -66.19 33.02 -18.60
CA PRO A 425 -65.25 33.88 -19.36
C PRO A 425 -65.90 35.09 -20.11
N PRO A 426 -65.13 35.86 -20.93
CA PRO A 426 -65.05 35.64 -22.39
C PRO A 426 -63.57 35.58 -22.88
N VAL A 427 -63.14 35.12 -24.09
CA VAL A 427 -63.58 35.21 -25.51
C VAL A 427 -63.31 36.59 -26.13
N LYS A 428 -62.48 36.79 -27.18
CA LYS A 428 -61.88 35.91 -28.23
C LYS A 428 -60.37 36.32 -28.42
N ALA A 429 -59.50 35.83 -29.33
CA ALA A 429 -59.67 35.11 -30.60
C ALA A 429 -58.47 34.19 -31.00
N GLU A 430 -58.13 34.13 -32.29
CA GLU A 430 -57.37 33.10 -33.03
C GLU A 430 -56.63 33.73 -34.24
N PRO A 431 -55.77 33.01 -35.01
CA PRO A 431 -55.48 31.56 -35.01
C PRO A 431 -53.98 31.17 -34.91
N GLY A 432 -53.71 29.88 -34.68
CA GLY A 432 -52.35 29.31 -34.83
C GLY A 432 -52.11 27.98 -34.10
N VAL A 433 -52.65 26.86 -34.58
CA VAL A 433 -52.46 25.53 -33.97
C VAL A 433 -51.55 24.64 -34.83
N VAL A 434 -50.36 24.33 -34.33
CA VAL A 434 -49.69 23.02 -34.48
C VAL A 434 -48.91 22.74 -33.19
N LYS A 435 -48.99 21.52 -32.65
CA LYS A 435 -48.04 21.02 -31.63
C LYS A 435 -46.89 20.31 -32.35
N THR A 436 -45.65 20.59 -31.96
CA THR A 436 -44.47 19.83 -32.39
C THR A 436 -43.78 19.18 -31.21
N GLU A 437 -43.50 17.88 -31.33
CA GLU A 437 -42.70 17.11 -30.38
C GLU A 437 -41.21 17.48 -30.47
N PRO A 438 -40.41 17.36 -29.40
CA PRO A 438 -38.97 17.56 -29.46
C PRO A 438 -38.30 16.40 -30.20
N ALA A 439 -37.98 16.60 -31.48
CA ALA A 439 -37.37 15.58 -32.33
C ALA A 439 -35.88 15.31 -31.98
N VAL A 440 -35.46 14.05 -32.13
CA VAL A 440 -34.07 13.62 -31.97
C VAL A 440 -33.20 14.17 -33.10
N VAL A 441 -32.20 14.99 -32.77
CA VAL A 441 -31.27 15.57 -33.75
C VAL A 441 -30.13 14.59 -34.06
N LYS A 442 -30.07 14.11 -35.31
CA LYS A 442 -28.88 13.48 -35.89
C LYS A 442 -28.00 14.55 -36.58
N PRO A 443 -26.66 14.48 -36.50
CA PRO A 443 -25.78 15.25 -37.38
C PRO A 443 -25.91 14.79 -38.84
N PRO A 444 -25.78 15.68 -39.84
CA PRO A 444 -25.83 15.32 -41.25
C PRO A 444 -24.46 14.96 -41.84
N PHE A 445 -24.44 14.01 -42.77
CA PHE A 445 -23.38 13.84 -43.77
C PHE A 445 -23.98 14.03 -45.17
N PRO A 446 -23.30 14.72 -46.12
CA PRO A 446 -23.68 14.72 -47.52
C PRO A 446 -23.33 13.38 -48.21
N PRO A 447 -24.01 13.03 -49.32
CA PRO A 447 -23.86 11.74 -49.98
C PRO A 447 -22.60 11.63 -50.86
N THR A 448 -22.21 10.40 -51.16
CA THR A 448 -21.10 10.02 -52.04
C THR A 448 -21.37 10.33 -53.51
N GLU A 449 -20.37 10.85 -54.22
CA GLU A 449 -20.26 10.67 -55.67
C GLU A 449 -19.26 9.54 -55.99
N GLN A 450 -19.52 8.83 -57.08
CA GLN A 450 -18.69 7.70 -57.55
C GLN A 450 -17.72 8.19 -58.63
N ALA A 451 -16.44 7.85 -58.50
CA ALA A 451 -15.45 7.93 -59.57
C ALA A 451 -14.71 6.59 -59.70
N SER A 452 -14.40 6.19 -60.93
CA SER A 452 -13.90 4.86 -61.27
C SER A 452 -12.39 4.68 -61.04
N ALA A 453 -11.99 3.47 -60.64
CA ALA A 453 -10.59 3.03 -60.69
C ALA A 453 -10.05 2.95 -62.14
N PRO A 454 -8.71 3.00 -62.30
CA PRO A 454 -8.02 1.91 -62.99
C PRO A 454 -6.87 1.27 -62.17
N ALA A 455 -6.30 0.19 -62.70
CA ALA A 455 -5.30 -0.67 -62.06
C ALA A 455 -3.83 -0.25 -62.36
N PRO A 456 -2.81 -0.79 -61.65
CA PRO A 456 -1.45 -0.23 -61.61
C PRO A 456 -0.44 -0.84 -62.61
N ALA A 457 0.61 -0.07 -62.90
CA ALA A 457 1.88 -0.47 -63.53
C ALA A 457 2.95 0.62 -63.18
N PRO A 458 4.28 0.43 -63.39
CA PRO A 458 5.15 0.12 -62.26
C PRO A 458 6.39 1.04 -62.08
N ASP A 459 7.01 0.90 -60.91
CA ASP A 459 8.45 1.02 -60.58
C ASP A 459 9.33 2.05 -61.33
N GLU A 460 9.68 3.16 -60.65
CA GLU A 460 10.86 3.98 -60.97
C GLU A 460 11.33 4.82 -59.75
N SER A 461 12.53 4.53 -59.23
CA SER A 461 13.32 5.43 -58.36
C SER A 461 14.06 6.46 -59.23
N PRO A 462 14.40 7.72 -58.82
CA PRO A 462 15.26 8.04 -57.65
C PRO A 462 15.02 9.49 -57.10
N PRO A 463 16.02 10.33 -56.69
CA PRO A 463 17.09 10.20 -55.68
C PRO A 463 17.07 11.29 -54.56
N GLY A 464 17.87 11.09 -53.50
CA GLY A 464 18.92 12.06 -53.09
C GLY A 464 18.58 13.36 -52.34
N ASP A 465 18.92 13.35 -51.05
CA ASP A 465 19.64 14.40 -50.28
C ASP A 465 18.98 15.73 -49.84
N GLY A 466 19.22 16.05 -48.55
CA GLY A 466 19.17 17.39 -47.94
C GLY A 466 17.95 17.68 -47.06
N ASP A 467 18.08 18.14 -45.81
CA ASP A 467 19.25 18.22 -44.92
C ASP A 467 18.76 18.27 -43.45
N GLY A 468 19.54 17.79 -42.48
CA GLY A 468 19.11 17.65 -41.08
C GLY A 468 20.29 17.50 -40.10
N PRO A 469 20.21 18.10 -38.89
CA PRO A 469 21.40 18.45 -38.12
C PRO A 469 22.22 17.26 -37.64
N GLU A 470 23.54 17.37 -37.82
CA GLU A 470 24.55 16.36 -37.49
C GLU A 470 24.50 15.94 -36.01
N ARG A 471 24.48 14.62 -35.77
CA ARG A 471 24.97 14.06 -34.50
C ARG A 471 26.50 13.98 -34.55
N PRO A 472 27.22 14.12 -33.42
CA PRO A 472 28.67 13.99 -33.41
C PRO A 472 29.10 12.60 -33.86
N ALA A 473 29.97 12.53 -34.86
CA ALA A 473 30.52 11.26 -35.34
C ALA A 473 31.44 10.64 -34.26
N GLY A 474 31.22 9.36 -33.93
CA GLY A 474 32.08 8.63 -32.98
C GLY A 474 31.47 7.38 -32.34
N SER A 475 30.14 7.20 -32.36
CA SER A 475 29.47 5.97 -31.90
C SER A 475 29.07 5.07 -33.07
N PRO A 476 29.46 3.78 -33.11
CA PRO A 476 28.92 2.80 -34.05
C PRO A 476 27.39 2.63 -33.89
N GLN A 477 26.72 2.02 -34.88
CA GLN A 477 25.37 1.49 -34.67
C GLN A 477 25.44 0.12 -33.97
N PRO A 478 24.35 -0.35 -33.31
CA PRO A 478 24.39 -1.63 -32.58
C PRO A 478 24.74 -2.85 -33.44
N ASP A 479 24.31 -2.88 -34.71
CA ASP A 479 24.70 -3.91 -35.67
C ASP A 479 26.16 -3.80 -36.13
N ASP A 480 26.75 -2.60 -36.10
CA ASP A 480 28.17 -2.38 -36.41
C ASP A 480 29.04 -2.97 -35.28
N GLU A 481 28.79 -2.61 -34.01
CA GLU A 481 29.54 -3.13 -32.85
C GLU A 481 29.42 -4.66 -32.73
N LEU A 482 28.24 -5.22 -32.97
CA LEU A 482 28.04 -6.67 -33.03
C LEU A 482 28.88 -7.32 -34.14
N THR A 483 28.95 -6.70 -35.32
CA THR A 483 29.68 -7.26 -36.46
C THR A 483 31.19 -7.12 -36.28
N GLU A 484 31.68 -6.01 -35.73
CA GLU A 484 33.09 -5.83 -35.35
C GLU A 484 33.51 -6.81 -34.24
N ALA A 485 32.67 -7.05 -33.23
CA ALA A 485 32.94 -8.06 -32.20
C ALA A 485 32.98 -9.49 -32.78
N MET A 486 32.05 -9.83 -33.68
CA MET A 486 32.10 -11.09 -34.43
C MET A 486 33.35 -11.19 -35.32
N GLU A 487 33.97 -10.08 -35.73
CA GLU A 487 35.22 -10.07 -36.50
C GLU A 487 36.49 -10.38 -35.69
N VAL A 488 36.45 -10.34 -34.35
CA VAL A 488 37.57 -10.72 -33.48
C VAL A 488 37.65 -12.24 -33.26
N LEU A 489 36.52 -12.87 -32.94
CA LEU A 489 36.43 -14.22 -32.36
C LEU A 489 37.05 -15.36 -33.20
N ALA A 490 37.46 -16.46 -32.57
CA ALA A 490 37.79 -17.69 -33.30
C ALA A 490 36.63 -18.25 -34.14
N ALA A 491 36.97 -18.90 -35.26
CA ALA A 491 36.00 -19.47 -36.20
C ALA A 491 34.97 -20.47 -35.60
N PRO A 492 35.30 -21.32 -34.58
CA PRO A 492 34.32 -22.15 -33.91
C PRO A 492 33.24 -21.34 -33.18
N LEU A 493 33.62 -20.22 -32.58
CA LEU A 493 32.73 -19.33 -31.80
C LEU A 493 31.81 -18.55 -32.73
N ARG A 494 32.37 -17.90 -33.77
CA ARG A 494 31.58 -17.19 -34.80
C ARG A 494 30.49 -18.08 -35.37
N LYS A 495 30.82 -19.32 -35.73
CA LYS A 495 29.90 -20.28 -36.35
C LYS A 495 28.66 -20.61 -35.50
N GLU A 496 28.77 -20.67 -34.18
CA GLU A 496 27.60 -20.92 -33.31
C GLU A 496 26.88 -19.61 -32.94
N LEU A 497 27.56 -18.47 -32.90
CA LEU A 497 26.94 -17.13 -32.81
C LEU A 497 26.16 -16.75 -34.10
N ASP A 498 26.68 -17.10 -35.28
CA ASP A 498 26.01 -16.94 -36.57
C ASP A 498 24.68 -17.72 -36.59
N LYS A 499 24.65 -18.92 -35.99
CA LYS A 499 23.39 -19.66 -35.80
C LYS A 499 22.48 -18.90 -34.85
N LEU A 500 22.97 -18.51 -33.67
CA LEU A 500 22.18 -17.80 -32.66
C LEU A 500 21.57 -16.50 -33.21
N ARG A 501 22.28 -15.77 -34.09
CA ARG A 501 21.82 -14.54 -34.76
C ARG A 501 20.77 -14.79 -35.86
N ASN A 502 20.80 -15.93 -36.53
CA ASN A 502 19.94 -16.23 -37.69
C ASN A 502 18.82 -17.23 -37.40
N GLU A 503 18.82 -17.87 -36.21
CA GLU A 503 17.82 -18.84 -35.78
C GLU A 503 16.66 -18.16 -35.04
N THR A 504 15.44 -18.65 -35.25
CA THR A 504 14.21 -18.16 -34.62
C THR A 504 13.57 -19.17 -33.68
N ASP A 505 13.99 -20.43 -33.71
CA ASP A 505 13.53 -21.48 -32.81
C ASP A 505 14.32 -21.46 -31.48
N LEU A 506 13.60 -21.36 -30.36
CA LEU A 506 14.19 -21.26 -29.01
C LEU A 506 14.99 -22.51 -28.62
N GLU A 507 14.57 -23.72 -29.01
CA GLU A 507 15.31 -24.95 -28.68
C GLU A 507 16.65 -24.99 -29.44
N LEU A 508 16.64 -24.57 -30.72
CA LEU A 508 17.85 -24.47 -31.54
C LEU A 508 18.78 -23.33 -31.12
N GLN A 509 18.25 -22.19 -30.66
CA GLN A 509 19.03 -21.10 -30.03
C GLN A 509 19.68 -21.56 -28.72
N CYS A 510 18.92 -22.19 -27.83
CA CYS A 510 19.43 -22.78 -26.59
C CYS A 510 20.53 -23.82 -26.86
N ALA A 511 20.31 -24.72 -27.82
CA ALA A 511 21.33 -25.69 -28.24
C ALA A 511 22.56 -25.02 -28.91
N ALA A 512 22.42 -23.83 -29.50
CA ALA A 512 23.56 -23.05 -30.01
C ALA A 512 24.41 -22.48 -28.87
N ILE A 513 23.79 -21.94 -27.81
CA ILE A 513 24.53 -21.49 -26.62
C ILE A 513 25.20 -22.66 -25.91
N GLU A 514 24.56 -23.82 -25.77
CA GLU A 514 25.20 -25.00 -25.16
C GLU A 514 26.48 -25.42 -25.91
N ARG A 515 26.46 -25.42 -27.26
CA ARG A 515 27.64 -25.72 -28.09
C ARG A 515 28.67 -24.59 -28.06
N LEU A 516 28.24 -23.33 -27.94
CA LEU A 516 29.12 -22.16 -27.81
C LEU A 516 29.87 -22.19 -26.48
N CYS A 517 29.23 -22.59 -25.38
CA CYS A 517 29.89 -22.82 -24.09
C CYS A 517 31.01 -23.86 -24.23
N VAL A 518 30.73 -25.02 -24.83
CA VAL A 518 31.76 -26.05 -25.07
C VAL A 518 32.90 -25.51 -25.93
N ALA A 519 32.59 -24.81 -27.03
CA ALA A 519 33.60 -24.25 -27.93
C ALA A 519 34.48 -23.16 -27.27
N ALA A 520 33.91 -22.33 -26.39
CA ALA A 520 34.67 -21.32 -25.63
C ALA A 520 35.65 -21.96 -24.64
N CYS A 521 35.28 -23.11 -24.08
CA CYS A 521 36.11 -23.83 -23.14
C CYS A 521 37.20 -24.70 -23.81
N GLU A 522 36.91 -25.30 -24.98
CA GLU A 522 37.91 -26.05 -25.75
C GLU A 522 39.00 -25.16 -26.39
N TYR A 523 38.78 -23.85 -26.49
CA TYR A 523 39.66 -22.93 -27.23
C TYR A 523 40.62 -22.10 -26.37
N GLU A 524 40.37 -21.96 -25.06
CA GLU A 524 41.05 -21.01 -24.15
C GLU A 524 41.00 -19.56 -24.66
N LEU A 525 39.89 -18.85 -24.38
CA LEU A 525 39.67 -17.46 -24.82
C LEU A 525 40.81 -16.51 -24.42
N THR A 526 41.27 -15.70 -25.37
CA THR A 526 42.08 -14.50 -25.08
C THR A 526 41.22 -13.38 -24.48
N GLU A 527 41.83 -12.36 -23.83
CA GLU A 527 41.10 -11.21 -23.27
C GLU A 527 40.26 -10.49 -24.36
N GLU A 528 40.84 -10.26 -25.54
CA GLU A 528 40.14 -9.64 -26.68
C GLU A 528 38.94 -10.48 -27.15
N GLU A 529 39.05 -11.81 -27.14
CA GLU A 529 37.94 -12.72 -27.46
C GLU A 529 36.90 -12.83 -26.34
N ASN A 530 37.29 -12.70 -25.07
CA ASN A 530 36.35 -12.67 -23.96
C ASN A 530 35.44 -11.43 -24.03
N THR A 531 36.01 -10.25 -24.28
CA THR A 531 35.25 -9.02 -24.53
C THR A 531 34.39 -9.13 -25.77
N ALA A 532 34.91 -9.67 -26.87
CA ALA A 532 34.14 -9.85 -28.10
C ALA A 532 32.95 -10.81 -27.92
N LEU A 533 33.14 -11.94 -27.22
CA LEU A 533 32.11 -12.93 -26.95
C LEU A 533 31.04 -12.35 -26.02
N SER A 534 31.45 -11.64 -24.97
CA SER A 534 30.56 -10.95 -24.03
C SER A 534 29.73 -9.87 -24.72
N THR A 535 30.32 -9.14 -25.66
CA THR A 535 29.64 -8.15 -26.51
C THR A 535 28.56 -8.82 -27.37
N CYS A 536 28.92 -9.90 -28.09
CA CYS A 536 28.00 -10.65 -28.92
C CYS A 536 26.83 -11.25 -28.12
N LEU A 537 27.10 -11.87 -26.97
CA LEU A 537 26.09 -12.46 -26.11
C LEU A 537 25.18 -11.42 -25.45
N THR A 538 25.70 -10.25 -25.07
CA THR A 538 24.87 -9.16 -24.53
C THR A 538 23.89 -8.63 -25.58
N ALA A 539 24.34 -8.50 -26.83
CA ALA A 539 23.49 -8.07 -27.94
C ALA A 539 22.43 -9.13 -28.32
N LEU A 540 22.84 -10.40 -28.48
CA LEU A 540 21.95 -11.48 -28.91
C LEU A 540 20.96 -11.93 -27.82
N CYS A 541 21.34 -11.88 -26.54
CA CYS A 541 20.44 -12.14 -25.41
C CYS A 541 19.70 -10.87 -24.92
N SER A 542 19.75 -9.77 -25.67
CA SER A 542 19.23 -8.47 -25.22
C SER A 542 17.73 -8.47 -24.93
N GLU A 543 16.93 -9.30 -25.58
CA GLU A 543 15.50 -9.46 -25.25
C GLU A 543 15.30 -10.06 -23.86
N THR A 544 15.98 -11.17 -23.51
CA THR A 544 15.94 -11.76 -22.17
C THR A 544 16.56 -10.86 -21.10
N LEU A 545 17.61 -10.10 -21.43
CA LEU A 545 18.27 -9.18 -20.48
C LEU A 545 17.44 -7.96 -20.12
N ASN A 546 16.54 -7.50 -21.00
CA ASN A 546 15.74 -6.27 -20.82
C ASN A 546 14.23 -6.53 -20.62
N SER A 547 13.79 -7.78 -20.63
CA SER A 547 12.42 -8.19 -20.31
C SER A 547 12.29 -8.60 -18.84
N ASN A 548 11.08 -8.51 -18.31
CA ASN A 548 10.78 -9.05 -16.99
C ASN A 548 10.56 -10.56 -17.11
N VAL A 549 11.34 -11.32 -16.35
CA VAL A 549 11.35 -12.79 -16.42
C VAL A 549 10.44 -13.42 -15.38
N TYR A 550 10.15 -12.72 -14.28
CA TYR A 550 9.29 -13.29 -13.24
C TYR A 550 7.81 -13.28 -13.64
N PRO A 551 7.08 -14.42 -13.60
CA PRO A 551 5.68 -14.50 -14.02
C PRO A 551 4.75 -13.52 -13.29
N ALA A 552 3.66 -13.12 -13.95
CA ALA A 552 2.62 -12.32 -13.32
C ALA A 552 1.96 -13.09 -12.16
N PRO A 553 1.51 -12.44 -11.06
CA PRO A 553 0.90 -13.14 -9.92
C PRO A 553 -0.36 -13.95 -10.25
N ASP A 554 -1.02 -13.61 -11.36
CA ASP A 554 -2.18 -14.29 -11.96
C ASP A 554 -1.81 -15.48 -12.88
N GLU A 555 -0.54 -15.57 -13.30
CA GLU A 555 0.02 -16.64 -14.14
C GLU A 555 0.98 -17.57 -13.36
N LEU A 556 1.19 -17.30 -12.06
CA LEU A 556 2.21 -17.95 -11.25
C LEU A 556 1.92 -19.43 -10.96
N GLY A 557 2.76 -20.31 -11.51
CA GLY A 557 2.74 -21.77 -11.28
C GLY A 557 4.12 -22.39 -11.51
N GLU A 558 4.29 -23.67 -11.18
CA GLU A 558 5.58 -24.37 -11.31
C GLU A 558 6.07 -24.44 -12.77
N GLU A 559 5.15 -24.72 -13.70
CA GLU A 559 5.43 -24.74 -15.15
C GLU A 559 5.89 -23.36 -15.64
N ALA A 560 5.16 -22.29 -15.30
CA ALA A 560 5.53 -20.91 -15.66
C ALA A 560 6.88 -20.45 -15.07
N LEU A 561 7.27 -20.98 -13.91
CA LEU A 561 8.59 -20.70 -13.33
C LEU A 561 9.72 -21.44 -14.07
N GLU A 562 9.52 -22.72 -14.44
CA GLU A 562 10.47 -23.46 -15.29
C GLU A 562 10.57 -22.83 -16.70
N ASP A 563 9.45 -22.41 -17.28
CA ASP A 563 9.40 -21.70 -18.56
C ASP A 563 10.13 -20.34 -18.49
N SER A 564 10.07 -19.62 -17.36
CA SER A 564 10.82 -18.36 -17.19
C SER A 564 12.34 -18.52 -17.32
N ILE A 565 12.87 -19.73 -17.09
CA ILE A 565 14.29 -20.06 -17.20
C ILE A 565 14.62 -20.94 -18.41
N SER A 566 13.72 -21.01 -19.40
CA SER A 566 13.90 -21.74 -20.67
C SER A 566 14.71 -20.97 -21.72
N GLN A 567 14.90 -19.66 -21.53
CA GLN A 567 15.50 -18.75 -22.52
C GLN A 567 17.01 -18.96 -22.70
N PRO A 568 17.59 -18.62 -23.88
CA PRO A 568 19.00 -18.91 -24.20
C PRO A 568 20.02 -18.39 -23.17
N LEU A 569 19.79 -17.21 -22.58
CA LEU A 569 20.63 -16.64 -21.51
C LEU A 569 20.78 -17.60 -20.31
N PHE A 570 19.71 -18.31 -19.95
CA PHE A 570 19.71 -19.24 -18.81
C PHE A 570 20.42 -20.56 -19.13
N VAL A 571 20.63 -20.91 -20.40
CA VAL A 571 21.49 -22.04 -20.79
C VAL A 571 22.95 -21.75 -20.46
N LEU A 572 23.42 -20.52 -20.69
CA LEU A 572 24.77 -20.09 -20.30
C LEU A 572 24.96 -20.16 -18.77
N MET A 573 23.96 -19.70 -18.01
CA MET A 573 23.94 -19.80 -16.54
C MET A 573 23.91 -21.26 -16.06
N ARG A 574 23.10 -22.12 -16.69
CA ARG A 574 23.05 -23.56 -16.43
C ARG A 574 24.42 -24.23 -16.65
N CYS A 575 25.04 -24.00 -17.81
CA CYS A 575 26.36 -24.56 -18.13
C CYS A 575 27.43 -24.19 -17.09
N LEU A 576 27.42 -22.95 -16.60
CA LEU A 576 28.32 -22.51 -15.51
C LEU A 576 27.97 -23.13 -14.15
N CYS A 577 26.68 -23.26 -13.82
CA CYS A 577 26.21 -23.92 -12.60
C CYS A 577 26.54 -25.42 -12.58
N ASP A 578 26.55 -26.09 -13.73
CA ASP A 578 26.85 -27.50 -13.88
C ASP A 578 28.37 -27.77 -13.95
N ALA A 579 29.16 -26.86 -14.51
CA ALA A 579 30.64 -26.94 -14.60
C ALA A 579 31.29 -27.27 -13.23
N PRO A 580 32.24 -28.24 -13.14
CA PRO A 580 32.97 -28.54 -11.92
C PRO A 580 33.81 -27.36 -11.40
N GLU A 581 34.08 -27.30 -10.10
CA GLU A 581 34.86 -26.21 -9.49
C GLU A 581 36.33 -26.20 -9.92
N GLU A 582 36.92 -27.38 -10.17
CA GLU A 582 38.30 -27.59 -10.65
C GLU A 582 38.43 -27.45 -12.18
N ASP A 583 37.35 -27.21 -12.92
CA ASP A 583 37.34 -27.21 -14.39
C ASP A 583 37.62 -25.80 -14.96
N PRO A 584 38.64 -25.63 -15.84
CA PRO A 584 38.88 -24.39 -16.56
C PRO A 584 37.63 -23.83 -17.27
N THR A 585 36.69 -24.68 -17.70
CA THR A 585 35.41 -24.25 -18.31
C THR A 585 34.69 -23.20 -17.45
N ARG A 586 34.69 -23.40 -16.13
CA ARG A 586 34.01 -22.56 -15.14
C ARG A 586 34.59 -21.15 -15.12
N GLN A 587 35.92 -21.02 -15.12
CA GLN A 587 36.59 -19.72 -15.05
C GLN A 587 36.40 -18.91 -16.34
N THR A 588 36.43 -19.57 -17.51
CA THR A 588 36.12 -18.92 -18.80
C THR A 588 34.69 -18.39 -18.82
N LEU A 589 33.69 -19.20 -18.41
CA LEU A 589 32.29 -18.76 -18.38
C LEU A 589 32.02 -17.67 -17.32
N ILE A 590 32.73 -17.65 -16.19
CA ILE A 590 32.70 -16.55 -15.22
C ILE A 590 33.26 -15.27 -15.84
N GLY A 591 34.38 -15.35 -16.57
CA GLY A 591 34.98 -14.20 -17.28
C GLY A 591 34.01 -13.57 -18.28
N VAL A 592 33.30 -14.38 -19.06
CA VAL A 592 32.25 -13.91 -19.99
C VAL A 592 31.10 -13.22 -19.22
N LEU A 593 30.53 -13.88 -18.20
CA LEU A 593 29.41 -13.30 -17.44
C LEU A 593 29.81 -12.04 -16.64
N ALA A 594 31.06 -11.91 -16.20
CA ALA A 594 31.55 -10.72 -15.53
C ALA A 594 31.52 -9.50 -16.45
N GLU A 595 32.11 -9.59 -17.65
CA GLU A 595 32.07 -8.50 -18.64
C GLU A 595 30.66 -8.23 -19.18
N MET A 596 29.84 -9.27 -19.40
CA MET A 596 28.42 -9.08 -19.72
C MET A 596 27.66 -8.32 -18.62
N SER A 597 28.04 -8.47 -17.35
CA SER A 597 27.39 -7.77 -16.23
C SER A 597 27.80 -6.29 -16.09
N GLU A 598 28.96 -5.89 -16.63
CA GLU A 598 29.32 -4.47 -16.76
C GLU A 598 28.46 -3.79 -17.84
N ARG A 599 28.14 -4.52 -18.90
CA ARG A 599 27.25 -4.07 -19.99
C ARG A 599 25.76 -4.16 -19.63
N SER A 600 25.35 -5.10 -18.77
CA SER A 600 23.96 -5.29 -18.32
C SER A 600 23.85 -5.54 -16.81
N PRO A 601 23.50 -4.51 -16.01
CA PRO A 601 23.31 -4.62 -14.56
C PRO A 601 22.19 -5.57 -14.10
N ARG A 602 21.30 -6.03 -15.00
CA ARG A 602 20.23 -7.00 -14.68
C ARG A 602 20.78 -8.44 -14.55
N LEU A 603 21.86 -8.77 -15.26
CA LEU A 603 22.43 -10.13 -15.35
C LEU A 603 22.71 -10.80 -13.98
N PRO A 604 23.31 -10.13 -12.97
CA PRO A 604 23.62 -10.77 -11.69
C PRO A 604 22.37 -11.21 -10.92
N TYR A 605 21.28 -10.44 -10.93
CA TYR A 605 20.04 -10.86 -10.27
C TYR A 605 19.26 -11.88 -11.11
N LEU A 606 19.41 -11.87 -12.45
CA LEU A 606 18.87 -12.93 -13.31
C LEU A 606 19.55 -14.29 -13.02
N LEU A 607 20.84 -14.31 -12.67
CA LEU A 607 21.50 -15.51 -12.15
C LEU A 607 20.91 -15.94 -10.79
N LEU A 608 20.57 -14.99 -9.90
CA LEU A 608 19.87 -15.31 -8.65
C LEU A 608 18.47 -15.87 -8.89
N HIS A 609 17.72 -15.38 -9.89
CA HIS A 609 16.44 -15.95 -10.33
C HIS A 609 16.60 -17.38 -10.85
N PHE A 610 17.56 -17.62 -11.75
CA PHE A 610 17.87 -18.95 -12.28
C PHE A 610 18.14 -19.96 -11.16
N ILE A 611 19.02 -19.59 -10.23
CA ILE A 611 19.34 -20.41 -9.06
C ILE A 611 18.07 -20.64 -8.22
N ASN A 612 17.30 -19.58 -7.93
CA ASN A 612 16.11 -19.65 -7.08
C ASN A 612 14.98 -20.54 -7.63
N VAL A 613 14.74 -20.55 -8.94
CA VAL A 613 13.75 -21.47 -9.56
C VAL A 613 14.22 -22.92 -9.41
N ARG A 614 15.50 -23.20 -9.71
CA ARG A 614 16.05 -24.56 -9.66
C ARG A 614 16.23 -25.09 -8.22
N ILE A 615 16.52 -24.22 -7.26
CA ILE A 615 17.02 -24.61 -5.92
C ILE A 615 16.09 -25.56 -5.15
N ALA A 616 14.78 -25.49 -5.38
CA ALA A 616 13.80 -26.28 -4.63
C ALA A 616 14.03 -27.79 -4.78
N LYS A 617 14.47 -28.22 -5.98
CA LYS A 617 14.58 -29.63 -6.38
C LYS A 617 15.95 -30.27 -6.07
N GLU A 618 16.93 -29.46 -5.68
CA GLU A 618 18.33 -29.88 -5.55
C GLU A 618 18.74 -30.48 -4.20
N GLU A 619 19.84 -31.23 -4.21
CA GLU A 619 20.56 -31.63 -3.00
C GLU A 619 21.35 -30.47 -2.37
N LYS A 620 21.56 -30.53 -1.05
CA LYS A 620 22.15 -29.44 -0.25
C LYS A 620 23.48 -28.93 -0.80
N ASP A 621 24.35 -29.83 -1.25
CA ASP A 621 25.70 -29.48 -1.69
C ASP A 621 25.67 -28.79 -3.06
N THR A 622 24.75 -29.18 -3.96
CA THR A 622 24.48 -28.44 -5.21
C THR A 622 24.02 -27.01 -4.92
N LYS A 623 23.14 -26.80 -3.92
CA LYS A 623 22.71 -25.44 -3.50
C LYS A 623 23.91 -24.60 -3.05
N VAL A 624 24.85 -25.19 -2.31
CA VAL A 624 26.08 -24.49 -1.89
C VAL A 624 26.96 -24.16 -3.10
N LYS A 625 27.16 -25.10 -4.03
CA LYS A 625 27.93 -24.92 -5.28
C LYS A 625 27.38 -23.77 -6.13
N TRP A 626 26.06 -23.69 -6.32
CA TRP A 626 25.43 -22.65 -7.13
C TRP A 626 25.49 -21.26 -6.48
N PHE A 627 25.31 -21.16 -5.16
CA PHE A 627 25.62 -19.91 -4.45
C PHE A 627 27.14 -19.66 -4.30
N GLY A 628 28.00 -20.61 -4.70
CA GLY A 628 29.41 -20.39 -5.00
C GLY A 628 29.57 -19.60 -6.31
N VAL A 629 28.92 -20.05 -7.39
CA VAL A 629 28.95 -19.39 -8.72
C VAL A 629 28.65 -17.89 -8.61
N TYR A 630 27.58 -17.51 -7.92
CA TYR A 630 27.23 -16.08 -7.77
C TYR A 630 28.29 -15.28 -6.98
N LYS A 631 28.96 -15.89 -6.00
CA LYS A 631 30.07 -15.25 -5.25
C LYS A 631 31.32 -15.10 -6.12
N GLU A 632 31.62 -16.12 -6.94
CA GLU A 632 32.72 -16.10 -7.89
C GLU A 632 32.49 -15.02 -8.97
N LEU A 633 31.26 -14.89 -9.48
CA LEU A 633 30.88 -13.79 -10.38
C LEU A 633 31.04 -12.41 -9.71
N CYS A 634 30.60 -12.25 -8.46
CA CYS A 634 30.80 -11.00 -7.71
C CYS A 634 32.29 -10.65 -7.55
N HIS A 635 33.13 -11.64 -7.25
CA HIS A 635 34.58 -11.47 -7.10
C HIS A 635 35.28 -11.21 -8.45
N ALA A 636 34.81 -11.81 -9.55
CA ALA A 636 35.34 -11.55 -10.89
C ALA A 636 35.03 -10.13 -11.38
N ARG A 637 33.83 -9.60 -11.06
CA ARG A 637 33.43 -8.21 -11.34
C ARG A 637 34.28 -7.19 -10.57
N ASP A 638 34.50 -7.42 -9.27
CA ASP A 638 35.34 -6.54 -8.45
C ASP A 638 35.99 -7.32 -7.31
N THR A 639 37.26 -7.70 -7.53
CA THR A 639 38.08 -8.46 -6.57
C THR A 639 38.32 -7.75 -5.23
N ASN A 640 38.01 -6.45 -5.11
CA ASN A 640 38.16 -5.67 -3.89
C ASN A 640 36.83 -5.40 -3.18
N ARG A 641 35.69 -5.80 -3.75
CA ARG A 641 34.35 -5.52 -3.21
C ARG A 641 33.93 -6.58 -2.19
N GLU A 642 33.40 -6.13 -1.05
CA GLU A 642 32.74 -7.05 -0.12
C GLU A 642 31.46 -7.60 -0.77
N LEU A 643 31.25 -8.92 -0.71
CA LEU A 643 30.04 -9.59 -1.21
C LEU A 643 28.73 -8.93 -0.73
N ALA A 644 28.72 -8.37 0.48
CA ALA A 644 27.58 -7.66 1.06
C ALA A 644 27.21 -6.35 0.32
N VAL A 645 28.15 -5.75 -0.40
CA VAL A 645 27.92 -4.57 -1.26
C VAL A 645 27.36 -5.02 -2.61
N SER A 646 28.00 -5.98 -3.28
CA SER A 646 27.52 -6.52 -4.57
C SER A 646 26.09 -7.05 -4.47
N VAL A 647 25.78 -7.79 -3.40
CA VAL A 647 24.42 -8.29 -3.12
C VAL A 647 23.41 -7.15 -2.97
N VAL A 648 23.78 -6.03 -2.33
CA VAL A 648 22.87 -4.87 -2.20
C VAL A 648 22.68 -4.15 -3.53
N GLU A 649 23.74 -3.97 -4.33
CA GLU A 649 23.66 -3.29 -5.64
C GLU A 649 22.84 -4.12 -6.65
N ASP A 650 23.09 -5.42 -6.73
CA ASP A 650 22.37 -6.34 -7.62
C ASP A 650 20.89 -6.46 -7.22
N LEU A 651 20.60 -6.54 -5.91
CA LEU A 651 19.21 -6.60 -5.42
C LEU A 651 18.48 -5.27 -5.48
N LYS A 652 19.17 -4.14 -5.38
CA LYS A 652 18.60 -2.82 -5.64
C LYS A 652 18.16 -2.70 -7.09
N THR A 653 19.00 -3.16 -8.02
CA THR A 653 18.65 -3.22 -9.45
C THR A 653 17.41 -4.11 -9.65
N CYS A 654 17.34 -5.26 -8.97
CA CYS A 654 16.15 -6.13 -8.96
C CYS A 654 14.90 -5.45 -8.34
N GLN A 655 15.06 -4.67 -7.28
CA GLN A 655 13.98 -3.93 -6.61
C GLN A 655 13.41 -2.82 -7.50
N GLU A 656 14.28 -2.07 -8.19
CA GLU A 656 13.90 -0.95 -9.07
C GLU A 656 13.22 -1.43 -10.38
N GLU A 657 13.58 -2.61 -10.89
CA GLU A 657 13.09 -3.18 -12.16
C GLU A 657 11.97 -4.24 -11.99
N GLU A 658 12.11 -5.18 -11.05
CA GLU A 658 11.26 -6.38 -10.88
C GLU A 658 10.91 -6.63 -9.39
N GLN A 659 10.26 -5.66 -8.73
CA GLN A 659 9.89 -5.69 -7.30
C GLN A 659 9.33 -7.04 -6.77
N ASN A 660 8.53 -7.76 -7.56
CA ASN A 660 8.00 -9.09 -7.16
C ASN A 660 9.12 -10.15 -7.04
N LEU A 661 10.03 -10.19 -8.02
CA LEU A 661 11.19 -11.09 -8.01
C LEU A 661 12.09 -10.79 -6.81
N PHE A 662 12.37 -9.50 -6.57
CA PHE A 662 13.17 -9.07 -5.42
C PHE A 662 12.66 -9.67 -4.10
N ILE A 663 11.35 -9.59 -3.81
CA ILE A 663 10.78 -10.17 -2.59
C ILE A 663 10.84 -11.70 -2.60
N VAL A 664 10.58 -12.36 -3.74
CA VAL A 664 10.60 -13.83 -3.86
C VAL A 664 12.01 -14.41 -3.68
N LEU A 665 13.07 -13.64 -3.98
CA LEU A 665 14.45 -14.04 -3.70
C LEU A 665 14.82 -13.95 -2.20
N VAL A 666 14.11 -13.15 -1.39
CA VAL A 666 14.50 -12.87 0.02
C VAL A 666 14.71 -14.15 0.86
N PRO A 667 13.79 -15.14 0.91
CA PRO A 667 13.97 -16.31 1.76
C PRO A 667 15.25 -17.09 1.42
N THR A 668 15.45 -17.34 0.13
CA THR A 668 16.59 -18.10 -0.41
C THR A 668 17.92 -17.39 -0.16
N LEU A 669 17.96 -16.06 -0.35
CA LEU A 669 19.17 -15.26 -0.13
C LEU A 669 19.54 -15.16 1.35
N PHE A 670 18.57 -14.99 2.24
CA PHE A 670 18.83 -14.99 3.68
C PHE A 670 19.34 -16.33 4.19
N THR A 671 18.91 -17.45 3.58
CA THR A 671 19.41 -18.79 3.89
C THR A 671 20.82 -19.04 3.33
N HIS A 672 21.06 -18.80 2.04
CA HIS A 672 22.31 -19.20 1.36
C HIS A 672 23.41 -18.12 1.32
N LEU A 673 23.05 -16.84 1.44
CA LEU A 673 23.95 -15.68 1.53
C LEU A 673 23.83 -14.97 2.90
N SER A 674 23.48 -15.71 3.96
CA SER A 674 23.24 -15.17 5.32
C SER A 674 24.33 -14.24 5.88
N THR A 675 25.59 -14.40 5.45
CA THR A 675 26.74 -13.54 5.83
C THR A 675 26.74 -12.17 5.15
N ALA A 676 26.07 -12.02 4.01
CA ALA A 676 25.88 -10.76 3.28
C ALA A 676 24.54 -10.09 3.66
N CYS A 677 23.50 -10.89 3.91
CA CYS A 677 22.13 -10.40 4.12
C CYS A 677 21.80 -10.07 5.59
N VAL A 678 22.10 -10.96 6.53
CA VAL A 678 21.64 -10.80 7.94
C VAL A 678 22.44 -9.71 8.64
N GLY A 679 21.75 -8.68 9.13
CA GLY A 679 22.39 -7.51 9.75
C GLY A 679 22.79 -6.40 8.77
N ASN A 680 22.46 -6.58 7.48
CA ASN A 680 22.57 -5.54 6.48
C ASN A 680 21.37 -4.58 6.63
N VAL A 681 21.67 -3.32 6.92
CA VAL A 681 20.65 -2.30 7.25
C VAL A 681 19.96 -1.79 5.99
N GLU A 682 20.73 -1.61 4.92
CA GLU A 682 20.22 -1.12 3.64
C GLU A 682 19.32 -2.17 2.98
N LEU A 683 19.75 -3.43 2.94
CA LEU A 683 18.90 -4.53 2.47
C LEU A 683 17.62 -4.68 3.30
N MET A 684 17.69 -4.57 4.63
CA MET A 684 16.48 -4.67 5.46
C MET A 684 15.50 -3.53 5.21
N ASN A 685 15.98 -2.29 5.08
CA ASN A 685 15.14 -1.14 4.70
C ASN A 685 14.51 -1.37 3.33
N MET A 686 15.33 -1.68 2.31
CA MET A 686 14.89 -1.99 0.94
C MET A 686 13.78 -3.06 0.90
N ILE A 687 13.88 -4.11 1.73
CA ILE A 687 12.80 -5.09 1.88
C ILE A 687 11.54 -4.44 2.45
N VAL A 688 11.58 -3.87 3.66
CA VAL A 688 10.35 -3.37 4.31
C VAL A 688 9.70 -2.17 3.60
N SER A 689 10.47 -1.36 2.85
CA SER A 689 9.96 -0.30 1.97
C SER A 689 9.26 -0.85 0.71
N SER A 690 9.49 -2.11 0.36
CA SER A 690 9.00 -2.75 -0.87
C SER A 690 7.88 -3.76 -0.66
N LEU A 691 7.48 -4.06 0.59
CA LEU A 691 6.42 -5.03 0.90
C LEU A 691 5.02 -4.44 0.70
N ASP A 692 4.13 -5.21 0.08
CA ASP A 692 2.69 -5.10 0.32
C ASP A 692 2.23 -6.02 1.48
N SER A 693 0.94 -5.99 1.82
CA SER A 693 0.39 -6.82 2.91
C SER A 693 0.42 -8.33 2.65
N ASN A 694 0.39 -8.76 1.38
CA ASN A 694 0.44 -10.16 0.99
C ASN A 694 1.88 -10.67 1.00
N GLN A 695 2.81 -9.86 0.50
CA GLN A 695 4.25 -10.11 0.55
C GLN A 695 4.76 -10.16 2.00
N LEU A 696 4.30 -9.26 2.87
CA LEU A 696 4.56 -9.35 4.30
C LEU A 696 4.04 -10.68 4.88
N LEU A 697 2.79 -11.08 4.56
CA LEU A 697 2.23 -12.35 5.00
C LEU A 697 3.03 -13.57 4.48
N GLN A 698 3.56 -13.52 3.25
CA GLN A 698 4.44 -14.56 2.69
C GLN A 698 5.75 -14.67 3.49
N LEU A 699 6.46 -13.56 3.75
CA LEU A 699 7.68 -13.59 4.56
C LEU A 699 7.40 -14.05 5.99
N LEU A 700 6.32 -13.59 6.62
CA LEU A 700 5.88 -14.06 7.94
C LEU A 700 5.57 -15.56 7.94
N SER A 701 4.99 -16.10 6.86
CA SER A 701 4.72 -17.54 6.72
C SER A 701 6.03 -18.35 6.68
N HIS A 702 7.02 -17.93 5.89
CA HIS A 702 8.33 -18.60 5.83
C HIS A 702 9.07 -18.53 7.18
N ILE A 703 8.95 -17.43 7.92
CA ILE A 703 9.56 -17.31 9.26
C ILE A 703 8.89 -18.29 10.23
N VAL A 704 7.56 -18.35 10.27
CA VAL A 704 6.80 -19.28 11.13
C VAL A 704 7.02 -20.75 10.72
N GLN A 705 7.27 -21.02 9.43
CA GLN A 705 7.67 -22.34 8.91
C GLN A 705 9.13 -22.69 9.22
N SER A 706 9.92 -21.75 9.76
CA SER A 706 11.37 -21.85 10.00
C SER A 706 12.25 -21.94 8.74
N ASP A 707 11.69 -21.60 7.57
CA ASP A 707 12.41 -21.54 6.28
C ASP A 707 13.22 -20.23 6.09
N LEU A 708 12.91 -19.19 6.87
CA LEU A 708 13.52 -17.86 6.78
C LEU A 708 13.97 -17.34 8.15
N VAL A 709 15.27 -17.04 8.28
CA VAL A 709 15.87 -16.39 9.46
C VAL A 709 16.53 -15.06 9.06
N MET A 710 15.87 -13.95 9.38
CA MET A 710 16.29 -12.59 9.02
C MET A 710 17.17 -11.89 10.06
N PHE A 711 17.15 -12.34 11.32
CA PHE A 711 17.82 -11.64 12.43
C PHE A 711 18.79 -12.54 13.20
N ARG A 712 19.89 -11.96 13.69
CA ARG A 712 20.85 -12.60 14.61
C ARG A 712 21.21 -11.67 15.77
N LYS A 713 21.49 -12.24 16.96
CA LYS A 713 21.63 -11.49 18.23
C LYS A 713 22.75 -10.44 18.24
N ASP A 714 23.80 -10.67 17.46
CA ASP A 714 24.97 -9.81 17.30
C ASP A 714 24.71 -8.55 16.43
N SER A 715 23.77 -8.66 15.49
CA SER A 715 23.57 -7.70 14.40
C SER A 715 22.20 -7.02 14.44
N PHE A 716 21.19 -7.64 15.05
CA PHE A 716 19.81 -7.10 15.13
C PHE A 716 19.75 -5.67 15.70
N MET A 717 20.51 -5.36 16.76
CA MET A 717 20.56 -4.01 17.34
C MET A 717 21.10 -2.94 16.38
N LYS A 718 21.87 -3.29 15.34
CA LYS A 718 22.32 -2.34 14.30
C LYS A 718 21.14 -1.91 13.43
N VAL A 719 20.33 -2.88 12.99
CA VAL A 719 19.10 -2.66 12.23
C VAL A 719 18.09 -1.88 13.07
N LEU A 720 17.84 -2.31 14.30
CA LEU A 720 16.79 -1.77 15.17
C LEU A 720 17.02 -0.31 15.63
N ASN A 721 18.28 0.15 15.67
CA ASN A 721 18.55 1.58 15.91
C ASN A 721 18.34 2.42 14.64
N ALA A 722 18.73 1.91 13.46
CA ALA A 722 18.52 2.61 12.19
C ALA A 722 17.03 2.71 11.84
N SER A 723 16.24 1.70 12.18
CA SER A 723 14.81 1.67 11.90
C SER A 723 13.99 2.70 12.68
N LEU A 724 14.56 3.38 13.67
CA LEU A 724 13.88 4.50 14.35
C LEU A 724 13.71 5.72 13.45
N GLU A 725 14.47 5.81 12.34
CA GLU A 725 14.42 6.88 11.34
C GLU A 725 13.62 6.49 10.08
N TRP A 726 13.09 5.26 10.02
CA TRP A 726 12.31 4.72 8.88
C TRP A 726 10.84 5.16 8.90
N GLU A 727 10.13 5.02 7.78
CA GLU A 727 8.71 5.40 7.70
C GLU A 727 7.81 4.52 8.58
N THR A 728 6.65 5.04 8.98
CA THR A 728 5.69 4.35 9.86
C THR A 728 5.36 2.92 9.42
N PHE A 729 5.16 2.68 8.12
CA PHE A 729 4.85 1.36 7.59
C PHE A 729 6.07 0.42 7.63
N GLU A 730 7.24 0.93 7.24
CA GLU A 730 8.52 0.21 7.28
C GLU A 730 8.84 -0.28 8.71
N GLN A 731 8.61 0.58 9.71
CA GLN A 731 8.74 0.22 11.11
C GLN A 731 7.74 -0.88 11.52
N TYR A 732 6.45 -0.76 11.17
CA TYR A 732 5.49 -1.81 11.52
C TYR A 732 5.80 -3.14 10.82
N CYS A 733 6.21 -3.15 9.54
CA CYS A 733 6.69 -4.33 8.84
C CYS A 733 7.87 -4.98 9.58
N LEU A 734 8.90 -4.21 9.95
CA LEU A 734 10.02 -4.71 10.73
C LEU A 734 9.57 -5.32 12.06
N TRP A 735 8.68 -4.67 12.79
CA TRP A 735 8.17 -5.18 14.08
C TRP A 735 7.30 -6.43 13.93
N GLN A 736 6.55 -6.60 12.84
CA GLN A 736 5.87 -7.88 12.55
C GLN A 736 6.88 -9.00 12.25
N LEU A 737 7.91 -8.73 11.46
CA LEU A 737 8.98 -9.70 11.19
C LEU A 737 9.72 -10.09 12.47
N VAL A 738 9.99 -9.14 13.37
CA VAL A 738 10.62 -9.36 14.69
C VAL A 738 9.76 -10.22 15.61
N GLU A 739 8.46 -9.96 15.65
CA GLU A 739 7.46 -10.72 16.40
C GLU A 739 7.40 -12.19 15.92
N ALA A 740 7.38 -12.42 14.60
CA ALA A 740 7.35 -13.77 14.03
C ALA A 740 8.62 -14.60 14.29
N HIS A 741 9.76 -13.96 14.56
CA HIS A 741 11.00 -14.63 14.98
C HIS A 741 11.04 -14.97 16.48
N GLU A 742 9.97 -14.70 17.24
CA GLU A 742 9.87 -14.91 18.69
C GLU A 742 11.04 -14.26 19.48
N LEU A 743 11.55 -13.12 19.01
CA LEU A 743 12.72 -12.47 19.64
C LEU A 743 12.36 -11.93 21.04
N THR A 744 12.93 -12.57 22.07
CA THR A 744 12.66 -12.25 23.48
C THR A 744 13.07 -10.82 23.84
N ILE A 745 12.50 -10.28 24.93
CA ILE A 745 12.74 -8.88 25.32
C ILE A 745 14.21 -8.54 25.61
N ASP A 746 15.03 -9.55 25.96
CA ASP A 746 16.49 -9.46 26.09
C ASP A 746 17.17 -8.75 24.91
N TYR A 747 16.66 -8.98 23.70
CA TYR A 747 17.21 -8.43 22.46
C TYR A 747 16.99 -6.92 22.34
N ILE A 748 15.98 -6.37 23.01
CA ILE A 748 15.60 -4.94 22.95
C ILE A 748 15.89 -4.17 24.25
N LEU A 749 16.49 -4.81 25.27
CA LEU A 749 16.87 -4.15 26.52
C LEU A 749 17.66 -2.83 26.37
N PRO A 750 18.61 -2.67 25.42
CA PRO A 750 19.30 -1.40 25.22
C PRO A 750 18.34 -0.28 24.77
N LEU A 751 17.39 -0.62 23.92
CA LEU A 751 16.43 0.28 23.27
C LEU A 751 15.47 0.94 24.27
N LEU A 752 15.13 0.24 25.36
CA LEU A 752 14.25 0.76 26.44
C LEU A 752 14.73 2.10 27.01
N THR A 753 16.04 2.34 27.00
CA THR A 753 16.65 3.58 27.53
C THR A 753 16.72 4.74 26.52
N THR A 754 16.54 4.48 25.22
CA THR A 754 16.77 5.46 24.14
C THR A 754 15.51 5.89 23.39
N ILE A 755 14.48 5.05 23.30
CA ILE A 755 13.25 5.39 22.55
C ILE A 755 12.46 6.55 23.16
N GLN A 756 11.95 7.46 22.34
CA GLN A 756 11.14 8.59 22.78
C GLN A 756 9.72 8.43 22.26
N SER A 757 8.71 8.39 23.15
CA SER A 757 7.31 8.05 22.82
C SER A 757 6.60 9.02 21.87
N ARG A 758 7.25 10.15 21.56
CA ARG A 758 6.81 11.17 20.61
C ARG A 758 7.51 11.09 19.25
N GLU A 759 8.72 10.53 19.20
CA GLU A 759 9.55 10.46 18.00
C GLU A 759 9.53 9.05 17.38
N HIS A 760 9.43 8.02 18.20
CA HIS A 760 9.44 6.60 17.79
C HIS A 760 8.14 5.91 18.26
N ALA A 761 6.98 6.46 17.87
CA ALA A 761 5.68 6.04 18.39
C ALA A 761 5.35 4.59 18.04
N GLU A 762 5.71 4.18 16.83
CA GLU A 762 5.62 2.84 16.26
C GLU A 762 6.41 1.85 17.13
N ALA A 763 7.71 2.06 17.27
CA ALA A 763 8.59 1.23 18.10
C ALA A 763 8.14 1.19 19.56
N VAL A 764 7.75 2.32 20.17
CA VAL A 764 7.23 2.34 21.54
C VAL A 764 5.92 1.56 21.68
N SER A 765 5.05 1.57 20.67
CA SER A 765 3.81 0.76 20.70
C SER A 765 4.10 -0.74 20.69
N CYS A 766 5.02 -1.21 19.82
CA CYS A 766 5.41 -2.62 19.73
C CYS A 766 6.15 -3.08 20.99
N VAL A 767 7.13 -2.29 21.47
CA VAL A 767 7.86 -2.54 22.71
C VAL A 767 6.92 -2.60 23.93
N MET A 768 5.88 -1.76 23.99
CA MET A 768 4.87 -1.80 25.05
C MET A 768 4.03 -3.08 25.00
N LEU A 769 3.73 -3.61 23.82
CA LEU A 769 3.02 -4.89 23.66
C LEU A 769 3.90 -6.10 24.02
N MET A 770 5.22 -6.05 23.73
CA MET A 770 6.18 -7.06 24.21
C MET A 770 6.28 -7.02 25.74
N LEU A 771 6.49 -5.85 26.33
CA LEU A 771 6.54 -5.66 27.80
C LEU A 771 5.29 -6.15 28.54
N ARG A 772 4.12 -6.15 27.88
CA ARG A 772 2.87 -6.67 28.43
C ARG A 772 2.87 -8.20 28.61
N ARG A 773 3.70 -8.94 27.87
CA ARG A 773 3.82 -10.41 27.96
C ARG A 773 4.88 -10.87 28.96
N GLU A 774 5.73 -9.95 29.42
CA GLU A 774 6.89 -10.23 30.25
C GLU A 774 6.58 -9.96 31.74
N GLU A 775 7.14 -10.77 32.63
CA GLU A 775 7.05 -10.50 34.06
C GLU A 775 7.92 -9.30 34.47
N PRO A 776 7.48 -8.43 35.39
CA PRO A 776 8.31 -7.36 35.90
C PRO A 776 9.55 -7.93 36.60
N CYS A 777 10.74 -7.55 36.10
CA CYS A 777 12.03 -8.01 36.63
C CYS A 777 13.03 -6.84 36.80
N MET A 778 14.15 -7.09 37.51
CA MET A 778 15.18 -6.06 37.76
C MET A 778 15.87 -5.55 36.50
N GLU A 779 15.93 -6.32 35.42
CA GLU A 779 16.56 -5.89 34.17
C GLU A 779 15.59 -5.17 33.22
N LEU A 780 14.28 -5.23 33.45
CA LEU A 780 13.26 -4.45 32.73
C LEU A 780 12.86 -3.16 33.45
N VAL A 781 12.51 -3.26 34.74
CA VAL A 781 12.04 -2.11 35.55
C VAL A 781 13.15 -1.06 35.70
N LYS A 782 14.42 -1.47 35.77
CA LYS A 782 15.57 -0.57 35.95
C LYS A 782 15.84 0.33 34.72
N PRO A 783 15.92 -0.17 33.47
CA PRO A 783 15.95 0.68 32.27
C PRO A 783 14.74 1.60 32.11
N LEU A 784 13.52 1.10 32.35
CA LEU A 784 12.31 1.92 32.20
C LEU A 784 12.32 3.12 33.15
N LEU A 785 12.71 2.92 34.41
CA LEU A 785 12.85 4.02 35.39
C LEU A 785 14.07 4.92 35.17
N GLN A 786 15.01 4.56 34.27
CA GLN A 786 16.13 5.43 33.86
C GLN A 786 15.75 6.46 32.80
N ARG A 787 14.56 6.33 32.19
CA ARG A 787 14.03 7.27 31.20
C ARG A 787 13.72 8.64 31.82
N THR A 788 13.72 9.68 31.00
CA THR A 788 13.42 11.07 31.40
C THR A 788 11.91 11.31 31.52
N ALA A 789 11.41 11.39 32.75
CA ALA A 789 9.99 11.62 33.07
C ALA A 789 9.57 13.12 32.96
N GLU A 790 10.12 13.87 32.01
CA GLU A 790 9.96 15.33 31.92
C GLU A 790 8.91 15.78 30.89
N GLU A 791 8.61 14.97 29.87
CA GLU A 791 7.49 15.20 28.94
C GLU A 791 6.15 14.80 29.62
N PRO A 792 5.18 15.71 29.84
CA PRO A 792 3.88 15.38 30.46
C PRO A 792 2.96 14.48 29.62
N HIS A 793 3.43 14.05 28.44
CA HIS A 793 2.70 13.22 27.48
C HIS A 793 3.39 11.87 27.20
N ASP A 794 4.57 11.58 27.78
CA ASP A 794 5.13 10.22 27.73
C ASP A 794 4.38 9.32 28.72
N VAL A 795 3.37 8.62 28.22
CA VAL A 795 2.57 7.65 28.99
C VAL A 795 3.15 6.24 29.01
N PHE A 796 4.26 5.96 28.30
CA PHE A 796 4.78 4.60 28.11
C PHE A 796 5.15 3.92 29.43
N VAL A 797 6.03 4.53 30.22
CA VAL A 797 6.50 3.95 31.49
C VAL A 797 5.35 3.84 32.50
N ALA A 798 4.52 4.88 32.60
CA ALA A 798 3.37 4.88 33.49
C ALA A 798 2.33 3.80 33.12
N SER A 799 2.16 3.49 31.82
CA SER A 799 1.24 2.45 31.35
C SER A 799 1.76 1.04 31.63
N VAL A 800 3.05 0.78 31.36
CA VAL A 800 3.69 -0.52 31.63
C VAL A 800 3.73 -0.80 33.14
N LEU A 801 4.17 0.18 33.95
CA LEU A 801 4.19 0.02 35.40
C LEU A 801 2.78 -0.13 35.98
N LYS A 802 1.78 0.58 35.45
CA LYS A 802 0.37 0.41 35.85
C LYS A 802 -0.12 -1.02 35.57
N TYR A 803 0.16 -1.56 34.39
CA TYR A 803 -0.23 -2.94 34.04
C TYR A 803 0.42 -3.96 35.00
N TRP A 804 1.74 -3.90 35.19
CA TRP A 804 2.43 -4.77 36.13
C TRP A 804 2.00 -4.55 37.59
N SER A 805 1.63 -3.33 38.01
CA SER A 805 1.03 -3.08 39.32
C SER A 805 -0.40 -3.61 39.49
N THR A 806 -1.01 -4.13 38.41
CA THR A 806 -2.34 -4.77 38.45
C THR A 806 -2.22 -6.29 38.38
N GLU A 807 -1.44 -6.82 37.44
CA GLU A 807 -1.30 -8.28 37.23
C GLU A 807 -0.22 -8.92 38.12
N TYR A 808 0.80 -8.16 38.53
CA TYR A 808 1.98 -8.63 39.27
C TYR A 808 2.25 -7.73 40.49
N GLU A 809 1.21 -7.43 41.26
CA GLU A 809 1.15 -6.34 42.25
C GLU A 809 2.31 -6.37 43.27
N GLU A 810 2.46 -7.47 44.03
CA GLU A 810 3.54 -7.66 45.02
C GLU A 810 4.94 -7.62 44.39
N GLN A 811 5.12 -8.27 43.23
CA GLN A 811 6.42 -8.34 42.56
C GLN A 811 6.87 -6.94 42.13
N THR A 812 5.95 -6.18 41.54
CA THR A 812 6.18 -4.79 41.10
C THR A 812 6.50 -3.88 42.29
N ALA A 813 5.73 -3.98 43.38
CA ALA A 813 5.96 -3.27 44.63
C ALA A 813 7.36 -3.53 45.19
N ARG A 814 7.72 -4.81 45.38
CA ARG A 814 9.02 -5.27 45.88
C ARG A 814 10.20 -4.79 45.02
N LEU A 815 10.05 -4.77 43.69
CA LEU A 815 11.09 -4.33 42.76
C LEU A 815 11.31 -2.81 42.82
N ILE A 816 10.23 -2.03 42.84
CA ILE A 816 10.27 -0.57 42.95
C ILE A 816 10.85 -0.15 44.31
N ALA A 817 10.39 -0.75 45.41
CA ALA A 817 10.89 -0.50 46.75
C ALA A 817 12.40 -0.78 46.89
N ASN A 818 12.89 -1.85 46.26
CA ASN A 818 14.31 -2.20 46.22
C ASN A 818 15.15 -1.13 45.47
N LEU A 819 14.64 -0.57 44.37
CA LEU A 819 15.31 0.53 43.66
C LEU A 819 15.32 1.83 44.49
N ILE A 820 14.17 2.24 45.03
CA ILE A 820 14.07 3.45 45.88
C ILE A 820 15.04 3.38 47.06
N ASN A 821 15.10 2.25 47.75
CA ASN A 821 16.01 2.07 48.88
C ASN A 821 17.49 2.10 48.44
N ARG A 822 17.84 1.45 47.32
CA ARG A 822 19.21 1.48 46.78
C ARG A 822 19.67 2.87 46.36
N THR A 823 18.79 3.72 45.84
CA THR A 823 19.15 5.07 45.39
C THR A 823 19.18 6.06 46.56
N SER A 824 18.16 6.03 47.43
CA SER A 824 18.01 6.97 48.55
C SER A 824 19.06 6.79 49.64
N LEU A 825 19.64 5.59 49.79
CA LEU A 825 20.74 5.32 50.72
C LEU A 825 22.12 5.79 50.25
N THR A 826 22.27 6.39 49.06
CA THR A 826 23.57 6.88 48.56
C THR A 826 23.90 8.30 49.07
N PRO A 827 24.89 8.49 49.97
CA PRO A 827 25.14 9.79 50.57
C PRO A 827 25.80 10.76 49.59
N ASN A 828 25.39 12.02 49.62
CA ASN A 828 25.68 13.02 48.60
C ASN A 828 27.12 13.61 48.66
N LYS A 829 28.15 12.76 48.75
CA LYS A 829 29.58 13.15 48.80
C LYS A 829 30.47 12.23 47.95
N ARG A 830 31.26 12.87 47.06
CA ARG A 830 32.24 12.30 46.10
C ARG A 830 31.66 11.66 44.83
N ARG A 831 31.26 12.50 43.89
CA ARG A 831 31.46 12.23 42.46
C ARG A 831 32.58 13.14 41.91
N ARG A 832 33.80 12.61 41.89
CA ARG A 832 34.92 13.11 41.07
C ARG A 832 35.59 11.88 40.47
N ASN A 833 35.41 11.69 39.17
CA ASN A 833 35.92 10.59 38.35
C ASN A 833 35.51 9.18 38.82
N SER A 834 34.25 8.82 38.54
CA SER A 834 33.80 7.44 38.35
C SER A 834 32.84 7.39 37.14
N PRO A 835 32.76 6.26 36.39
CA PRO A 835 31.85 6.16 35.25
C PRO A 835 30.38 6.31 35.67
N ARG A 836 29.50 6.50 34.67
CA ARG A 836 28.05 6.65 34.90
C ARG A 836 27.53 5.47 35.74
N SER A 837 26.67 5.78 36.71
CA SER A 837 26.04 4.77 37.57
C SER A 837 24.80 4.29 36.83
N ASN A 838 24.73 3.00 36.55
CA ASN A 838 23.62 2.38 35.83
C ASN A 838 22.42 2.11 36.76
N LEU A 839 22.03 3.14 37.51
CA LEU A 839 20.89 3.19 38.42
C LEU A 839 20.12 4.48 38.14
N PRO A 840 18.78 4.45 38.09
CA PRO A 840 17.98 5.68 38.03
C PRO A 840 18.21 6.54 39.27
N THR A 841 17.94 7.84 39.19
CA THR A 841 17.92 8.70 40.38
C THR A 841 16.60 8.53 41.15
N THR A 842 16.59 8.77 42.47
CA THR A 842 15.35 8.74 43.26
C THR A 842 14.30 9.71 42.70
N GLU A 843 14.71 10.86 42.15
CA GLU A 843 13.77 11.83 41.56
C GLU A 843 13.13 11.32 40.26
N GLN A 844 13.85 10.59 39.41
CA GLN A 844 13.25 9.92 38.24
C GLN A 844 12.23 8.86 38.66
N ILE A 845 12.55 8.04 39.67
CA ILE A 845 11.61 7.04 40.18
C ILE A 845 10.33 7.72 40.72
N LEU A 846 10.46 8.78 41.52
CA LEU A 846 9.32 9.52 42.06
C LEU A 846 8.47 10.19 40.96
N CYS A 847 9.08 10.70 39.87
CA CYS A 847 8.32 11.23 38.73
C CYS A 847 7.48 10.14 38.04
N HIS A 848 8.09 8.99 37.71
CA HIS A 848 7.37 7.88 37.07
C HIS A 848 6.25 7.33 37.98
N LEU A 849 6.46 7.31 39.29
CA LEU A 849 5.44 6.90 40.27
C LEU A 849 4.30 7.91 40.41
N ASP A 850 4.56 9.21 40.37
CA ASP A 850 3.50 10.23 40.41
C ASP A 850 2.66 10.24 39.13
N GLN A 851 3.29 10.02 37.96
CA GLN A 851 2.59 9.76 36.70
C GLN A 851 1.73 8.49 36.78
N MET A 852 2.28 7.39 37.30
CA MET A 852 1.54 6.13 37.50
C MET A 852 0.38 6.30 38.49
N ARG A 853 0.55 7.07 39.57
CA ARG A 853 -0.52 7.45 40.52
C ARG A 853 -1.68 8.15 39.83
N CYS A 854 -1.40 9.07 38.91
CA CYS A 854 -2.43 9.76 38.14
C CYS A 854 -3.18 8.83 37.16
N ALA A 855 -2.57 7.71 36.77
CA ALA A 855 -3.16 6.72 35.86
C ALA A 855 -3.85 5.55 36.58
N LEU A 856 -3.48 5.23 37.81
CA LEU A 856 -4.07 4.16 38.63
C LEU A 856 -5.43 4.56 39.22
N ARG A 857 -6.30 3.56 39.40
CA ARG A 857 -7.61 3.71 40.06
C ARG A 857 -7.78 2.85 41.32
N SER A 858 -6.91 1.86 41.53
CA SER A 858 -6.88 1.10 42.77
C SER A 858 -5.96 1.76 43.79
N ALA A 859 -6.30 1.64 45.07
CA ALA A 859 -5.44 1.99 46.19
C ALA A 859 -4.55 0.82 46.65
N SER A 860 -4.89 -0.43 46.31
CA SER A 860 -4.27 -1.67 46.81
C SER A 860 -2.73 -1.66 46.71
N PHE A 861 -2.20 -1.38 45.52
CA PHE A 861 -0.76 -1.32 45.27
C PHE A 861 -0.03 -0.31 46.17
N TRP A 862 -0.70 0.81 46.50
CA TRP A 862 -0.11 1.86 47.33
C TRP A 862 -0.11 1.50 48.82
N SER A 863 -1.07 0.67 49.27
CA SER A 863 -1.13 0.18 50.66
C SER A 863 -0.14 -0.96 50.99
N ILE A 864 0.72 -1.38 50.05
CA ILE A 864 1.71 -2.45 50.30
C ILE A 864 2.87 -1.95 51.17
N ASP A 865 3.20 -2.71 52.23
CA ASP A 865 4.23 -2.39 53.23
C ASP A 865 5.59 -2.01 52.63
N GLU A 866 6.07 -2.72 51.60
CA GLU A 866 7.31 -2.37 50.90
C GLU A 866 7.26 -0.99 50.21
N VAL A 867 6.11 -0.64 49.62
CA VAL A 867 5.90 0.66 48.93
C VAL A 867 5.80 1.78 49.97
N GLN A 868 4.99 1.58 51.01
CA GLN A 868 4.86 2.47 52.16
C GLN A 868 6.22 2.78 52.80
N THR A 869 6.97 1.73 53.14
CA THR A 869 8.32 1.84 53.73
C THR A 869 9.29 2.57 52.80
N ALA A 870 9.29 2.24 51.50
CA ALA A 870 10.19 2.88 50.53
C ALA A 870 9.86 4.35 50.28
N LEU A 871 8.57 4.71 50.18
CA LEU A 871 8.14 6.10 50.02
C LEU A 871 8.48 6.93 51.27
N SER A 872 8.34 6.38 52.48
CA SER A 872 8.78 7.01 53.73
C SER A 872 10.29 7.27 53.75
N VAL A 873 11.10 6.28 53.36
CA VAL A 873 12.56 6.44 53.19
C VAL A 873 12.88 7.55 52.16
N ALA A 874 12.21 7.57 51.01
CA ALA A 874 12.39 8.61 49.98
C ALA A 874 12.00 10.01 50.47
N GLN A 875 10.87 10.14 51.19
CA GLN A 875 10.40 11.40 51.76
C GLN A 875 11.38 11.98 52.78
N SER A 876 11.98 11.11 53.60
CA SER A 876 13.00 11.47 54.60
C SER A 876 14.31 11.97 53.96
N GLY A 877 14.73 11.36 52.85
CA GLY A 877 15.93 11.73 52.10
C GLY A 877 15.75 12.93 51.15
N SER A 878 14.52 13.29 50.82
CA SER A 878 14.18 14.37 49.89
C SER A 878 14.52 15.77 50.43
N ASN A 879 14.78 16.72 49.53
CA ASN A 879 14.84 18.14 49.88
C ASN A 879 13.43 18.79 49.91
N GLU A 880 13.33 20.05 50.32
CA GLU A 880 12.05 20.76 50.44
C GLU A 880 11.32 20.96 49.10
N ALA A 881 12.06 21.26 48.03
CA ALA A 881 11.48 21.38 46.68
C ALA A 881 10.95 20.04 46.15
N GLN A 882 11.67 18.94 46.41
CA GLN A 882 11.23 17.58 46.07
C GLN A 882 9.99 17.16 46.88
N ARG A 883 9.96 17.42 48.20
CA ARG A 883 8.75 17.20 49.02
C ARG A 883 7.55 18.01 48.54
N LYS A 884 7.77 19.22 48.03
CA LYS A 884 6.71 20.05 47.43
C LYS A 884 6.30 19.54 46.03
N ARG A 885 7.23 19.02 45.23
CA ARG A 885 6.97 18.47 43.88
C ARG A 885 6.12 17.20 43.95
N PHE A 886 6.42 16.29 44.87
CA PHE A 886 5.76 14.98 45.01
C PHE A 886 4.80 14.92 46.20
N ALA A 887 4.20 16.05 46.57
CA ALA A 887 3.36 16.16 47.77
C ALA A 887 2.19 15.17 47.77
N ASP A 888 1.48 15.06 46.64
CA ASP A 888 0.36 14.13 46.48
C ASP A 888 0.78 12.65 46.53
N LEU A 889 1.95 12.31 45.99
CA LEU A 889 2.50 10.95 46.04
C LEU A 889 2.89 10.58 47.47
N PHE A 890 3.50 11.51 48.21
CA PHE A 890 3.83 11.32 49.62
C PHE A 890 2.61 11.39 50.56
N ALA A 891 1.48 11.94 50.11
CA ALA A 891 0.21 11.92 50.83
C ALA A 891 -0.47 10.53 50.84
N LEU A 892 0.03 9.57 50.04
CA LEU A 892 -0.37 8.16 50.09
C LEU A 892 0.33 7.37 51.21
N ILE A 893 1.28 7.98 51.94
CA ILE A 893 1.93 7.30 53.06
C ILE A 893 0.95 7.22 54.23
N GLU A 894 0.54 6.02 54.60
CA GLU A 894 -0.31 5.78 55.76
C GLU A 894 0.48 6.03 57.05
N VAL A 895 -0.06 6.87 57.93
CA VAL A 895 0.57 7.22 59.19
C VAL A 895 0.10 6.24 60.25
N GLU A 896 1.00 5.40 60.77
CA GLU A 896 0.76 4.67 62.02
C GLU A 896 0.45 5.69 63.14
N GLU A 897 -0.81 5.76 63.57
CA GLU A 897 -1.15 6.42 64.84
C GLU A 897 -0.57 5.60 66.00
N GLU A 898 0.60 5.99 66.49
CA GLU A 898 1.02 5.62 67.85
C GLU A 898 -0.12 5.98 68.83
N ALA A 899 -0.84 4.95 69.32
CA ALA A 899 -2.07 5.09 70.11
C ALA A 899 -1.84 5.70 71.51
N ARG A 900 -1.45 6.96 71.56
CA ARG A 900 -1.18 7.73 72.77
C ARG A 900 -2.48 8.24 73.37
N THR A 901 -3.03 7.50 74.34
CA THR A 901 -3.21 8.01 75.72
C THR A 901 -3.99 7.05 76.63
N ARG A 902 -3.46 6.85 77.86
CA ARG A 902 -4.07 7.39 79.09
C ARG A 902 -3.13 7.28 80.30
N ARG A 903 -3.44 8.06 81.35
CA ARG A 903 -2.64 8.24 82.57
C ARG A 903 -3.04 7.22 83.65
N GLY A 904 -2.10 6.63 84.39
CA GLY A 904 -2.45 5.77 85.54
C GLY A 904 -1.28 5.30 86.42
N ARG A 905 -1.22 5.74 87.67
CA ARG A 905 -0.19 5.41 88.69
C ARG A 905 -0.09 3.93 89.07
N LYS A 906 1.14 3.51 89.40
CA LYS A 906 1.56 2.53 90.45
C LYS A 906 1.20 1.03 90.31
N ALA A 907 2.27 0.25 90.22
CA ALA A 907 2.65 -0.86 91.12
C ALA A 907 1.84 -2.18 91.19
N ALA A 908 2.54 -3.24 90.79
CA ALA A 908 2.68 -4.54 91.48
C ALA A 908 1.55 -5.61 91.46
N ALA A 909 1.95 -6.77 90.93
CA ALA A 909 1.70 -8.13 91.41
C ALA A 909 0.35 -8.85 91.15
N ARG A 910 0.51 -10.07 90.60
CA ARG A 910 -0.35 -11.29 90.75
C ARG A 910 -1.82 -11.22 90.30
N GLY A 911 -2.22 -12.22 89.49
CA GLY A 911 -3.63 -12.55 89.27
C GLY A 911 -3.83 -13.52 88.10
N ARG A 912 -3.92 -14.83 88.39
CA ARG A 912 -4.20 -15.88 87.39
C ARG A 912 -5.69 -16.28 87.47
N ALA A 913 -6.23 -16.70 86.32
CA ALA A 913 -7.31 -17.69 86.17
C ALA A 913 -8.79 -17.24 86.12
N THR A 914 -9.49 -17.78 85.09
CA THR A 914 -10.86 -18.36 85.10
C THR A 914 -12.09 -17.43 85.26
N THR A 915 -13.25 -17.66 84.63
CA THR A 915 -13.73 -18.84 83.84
C THR A 915 -14.80 -18.50 82.78
N LYS A 916 -14.95 -19.43 81.83
CA LYS A 916 -16.10 -19.72 80.92
C LYS A 916 -17.50 -19.18 81.28
N SER A 917 -18.27 -18.80 80.24
CA SER A 917 -19.59 -19.35 79.83
C SER A 917 -20.38 -18.35 78.96
N ILE A 918 -21.28 -18.70 78.01
CA ILE A 918 -21.58 -19.95 77.26
C ILE A 918 -22.15 -19.48 75.89
N GLN A 919 -21.57 -19.85 74.74
CA GLN A 919 -21.92 -21.00 73.87
C GLN A 919 -23.37 -21.08 73.37
N LYS A 920 -23.59 -20.79 72.07
CA LYS A 920 -24.33 -21.57 71.04
C LYS A 920 -24.37 -20.73 69.74
N SER A 921 -23.78 -21.16 68.62
CA SER A 921 -24.16 -22.26 67.69
C SER A 921 -25.46 -21.97 66.93
N ALA A 922 -25.58 -22.17 65.62
CA ALA A 922 -24.77 -22.96 64.69
C ALA A 922 -24.37 -22.10 63.44
N GLU A 923 -23.29 -22.33 62.67
CA GLU A 923 -22.59 -23.58 62.25
C GLU A 923 -23.39 -24.41 61.22
N THR A 924 -22.77 -25.09 60.23
CA THR A 924 -21.44 -24.88 59.58
C THR A 924 -21.66 -24.84 58.04
N ASP A 925 -21.05 -25.52 57.05
CA ASP A 925 -20.01 -26.56 56.77
C ASP A 925 -19.67 -26.39 55.26
N SER A 926 -18.56 -26.76 54.61
CA SER A 926 -17.19 -27.28 54.90
C SER A 926 -16.41 -27.18 53.55
N ASP A 927 -15.18 -26.65 53.46
CA ASP A 927 -13.84 -27.25 53.68
C ASP A 927 -13.31 -28.28 52.64
N GLU A 928 -11.96 -28.38 52.62
CA GLU A 928 -11.03 -29.40 52.04
C GLU A 928 -10.31 -29.07 50.70
N SER A 929 -9.00 -29.32 50.49
CA SER A 929 -7.79 -29.48 51.36
C SER A 929 -6.50 -29.33 50.48
N SER A 930 -5.36 -28.74 50.92
CA SER A 930 -4.12 -29.34 51.54
C SER A 930 -3.32 -30.35 50.67
N GLU A 931 -1.99 -30.63 50.75
CA GLU A 931 -0.79 -30.36 51.61
C GLU A 931 0.50 -30.43 50.69
N ASP A 932 1.73 -29.90 50.94
CA ASP A 932 2.77 -29.99 52.02
C ASP A 932 3.51 -31.35 52.17
N GLU A 933 4.80 -31.52 52.58
CA GLU A 933 5.89 -30.67 53.15
C GLU A 933 7.18 -30.67 52.23
N GLU A 934 8.47 -30.34 52.55
CA GLU A 934 9.24 -29.88 53.75
C GLU A 934 10.47 -28.99 53.34
N VAL A 935 11.70 -29.27 53.83
CA VAL A 935 12.92 -28.42 53.88
C VAL A 935 14.19 -29.31 53.64
N ILE A 936 15.44 -28.82 53.52
CA ILE A 936 16.46 -28.67 54.61
C ILE A 936 17.75 -27.94 54.10
N LYS A 937 18.59 -27.47 55.04
CA LYS A 937 19.59 -26.37 54.90
C LYS A 937 21.02 -26.75 54.42
N LYS A 938 21.72 -25.75 53.84
CA LYS A 938 23.18 -25.69 53.54
C LYS A 938 24.04 -25.61 54.83
N PRO A 939 25.39 -25.83 54.81
CA PRO A 939 26.31 -24.66 54.76
C PRO A 939 27.79 -24.85 54.28
N THR A 940 28.23 -24.09 53.25
CA THR A 940 29.61 -23.55 53.05
C THR A 940 30.77 -24.56 52.72
N LYS A 941 31.98 -24.19 52.21
CA LYS A 941 32.72 -22.90 52.12
C LYS A 941 33.91 -22.92 51.09
N ARG A 942 34.06 -21.83 50.30
CA ARG A 942 35.32 -21.24 49.71
C ARG A 942 36.31 -22.02 48.79
N ARG A 943 36.50 -21.47 47.58
CA ARG A 943 37.77 -21.29 46.77
C ARG A 943 38.49 -22.57 46.28
N ARG A 944 39.21 -22.59 45.13
CA ARG A 944 39.92 -21.52 44.36
C ARG A 944 40.10 -21.91 42.87
N ARG A 945 40.42 -20.94 41.98
CA ARG A 945 41.08 -21.06 40.63
C ARG A 945 42.00 -22.31 40.49
N ASN A 946 42.18 -22.95 39.33
CA ASN A 946 42.48 -22.35 38.00
C ASN A 946 42.41 -23.38 36.82
N ASN A 947 42.24 -22.90 35.58
CA ASN A 947 42.77 -23.41 34.27
C ASN A 947 42.54 -24.84 33.69
N GLN A 948 42.16 -24.82 32.39
CA GLN A 948 42.67 -25.59 31.23
C GLN A 948 42.11 -26.98 30.80
N LEU A 949 41.53 -26.94 29.58
CA LEU A 949 41.74 -27.80 28.39
C LEU A 949 41.25 -29.26 28.35
N ASN A 950 40.47 -29.54 27.30
CA ASN A 950 40.24 -30.82 26.60
C ASN A 950 39.53 -31.94 27.41
N SER A 951 38.86 -32.91 26.80
CA SER A 951 38.61 -33.21 25.37
C SER A 951 37.28 -33.98 25.22
N ASP A 952 36.68 -33.91 24.02
CA ASP A 952 35.93 -34.95 23.26
C ASP A 952 34.87 -35.87 23.91
N SER A 953 33.90 -36.28 23.06
CA SER A 953 32.87 -37.33 23.27
C SER A 953 31.75 -37.06 24.29
N ASP A 954 30.47 -37.33 23.99
CA ASP A 954 29.82 -37.82 22.76
C ASP A 954 28.61 -36.93 22.39
#